data_AF-A0A1F8XCN7-F1
#
_entry.id   AF-A0A1F8XCN7-F1
#
_cell.length_a   1.000
_cell.length_b   1.000
_cell.length_c   1.000
_cell.angle_alpha   90.00
_cell.angle_beta   90.00
_cell.angle_gamma   90.00
#
_symmetry.space_group_name_H-M   'P 1'
#
loop_
_entity.id
_entity.type
_entity.pdbx_description
1 polymer ?
#
loop_
_entity_poly.entity_id
_entity_poly.type
_entity_poly.pdbx_seq_one_letter_code
_entity_poly.pdbx_strand_id
1 'polypeptide(L)'
;MGWLSEVRSRPAYRKGLLAGLIVVVSYTLFGFFGLPAILTSVLPKSLSGTLHRKATVREIRFHPFELSISILGLEISERGAGGTWILAEEVFANVQLASILRGGPVLGEVRFVKPYVNIVRRPDGSYNFSDLVEEFTKKPAKETKPLKYSINNIQVIGGRIDFDDGPKKTRHEVRGIHLSVPFVSNLPYYAERYIQPSFSAVVNGNAVSLKGRSKPFSDTRESAFDVNIMDLNIPYYLEYLPIRREYEVPSAFLDVMAVVSFAQPKGKPPTVRVEGDVMLREFRVRGNDKSPMVHLPMVKVSISPSDVVSREFRIASLLVKDPEIDAVIDRTGRLNLLVLSHRKDRENDMAARAVPPAGGAEPTGPALKMSIDAIRLSGGKVRFSDASRATPFRTFLTEIRIDIDRLDTEKDKSSDALLSFRTEAGETFDLKGYLSIDPLSSKGTIALGKVVLKKYAPYYGSAVRFDVASGSLDVRSGYRFTRKDDETGILISGLSATLSDVRLKQREEGEDFLWIPEASVTDASIDPARREIVVGAAVTERGTLAIRRAPDGGTNVARLLAGEPAAAGKTASVPSAGNAAGKPVSGKPWVVTLRTAAIDRYAVRFEDRTTDPPVELALDRLRMHAENITTERNRKGKLTFSTTVGREGNVSLGGAFSIAPPSLRAKVRVAGFPIGPVQPYFTDKVKILVTGGAVSAEGNVSIDAAKGTPTNVEYKGEASVNGFSSVDKARGEEFLRFATLHIGGVDARIPPTRVVIDEIALSDFFSRIIVTPDATLNVQGIVAKVADVRDEASAKPAPAPADDAAKPPAAETRIGTVTLQGGTILLSDQYVKPNYTASLVEIGGRVSGLSSGEGRRADVDLRGKLENSAPLEIRGRINPLSENLFVDLTVDFKDMDLSPLSPYTGRYAGYGIRKGKLALGLKYRIEKKKLDAENKVFLDQFTFGEAVDSPDATKLPVRLAVALLKDRKGEIHLDLPVTGRIDDPEFSVWKIVLKIVVNLLVKAATSPFALLGALFGGGEELAYLEFDPGLFVPPVTDAGKIANLAKALNERPALILEIEGHVDPEKDKEALRQLAFRRKVAAQKVKDIARRGAGAPAIDNVRIEPSDYPKYLALAYKEGKFPKPRNILGMARTLPVPEMEKLMLTHTQVTDDDLRQLAALRASGVKDRLLLSGKVEPERVFLVEPKALAPERKEKLKDSRVDFRIR
;
A
#
# COMPACT_ATOMS: atom_id res chain seq x y z
N MET A 1 -62.38 102.65 -32.48
CA MET A 1 -62.80 104.06 -32.26
C MET A 1 -64.17 104.24 -32.91
N GLY A 2 -65.14 104.91 -32.24
CA GLY A 2 -66.44 105.30 -32.83
C GLY A 2 -67.71 104.98 -32.01
N TRP A 3 -67.93 103.73 -31.59
CA TRP A 3 -69.25 103.27 -31.12
C TRP A 3 -69.41 103.11 -29.59
N LEU A 4 -68.43 103.54 -28.80
CA LEU A 4 -68.42 103.37 -27.33
C LEU A 4 -68.76 104.65 -26.53
N SER A 5 -68.99 105.80 -27.16
CA SER A 5 -69.31 107.06 -26.46
C SER A 5 -70.80 107.28 -26.19
N GLU A 6 -71.71 106.66 -26.95
CA GLU A 6 -73.16 106.98 -26.91
C GLU A 6 -74.00 106.07 -25.99
N VAL A 7 -73.45 104.95 -25.53
CA VAL A 7 -74.17 104.00 -24.65
C VAL A 7 -74.06 104.40 -23.15
N ARG A 8 -73.24 105.40 -22.81
CA ARG A 8 -72.93 105.77 -21.41
C ARG A 8 -73.98 106.65 -20.69
N SER A 9 -75.01 107.16 -21.38
CA SER A 9 -75.94 108.19 -20.84
C SER A 9 -77.37 107.73 -20.48
N ARG A 10 -77.74 106.44 -20.61
CA ARG A 10 -79.11 105.94 -20.32
C ARG A 10 -79.34 105.57 -18.83
N PRO A 11 -80.48 105.94 -18.19
CA PRO A 11 -80.74 105.66 -16.77
C PRO A 11 -80.96 104.17 -16.44
N ALA A 12 -81.49 103.37 -17.37
CA ALA A 12 -81.56 101.91 -17.22
C ALA A 12 -80.17 101.26 -17.19
N TYR A 13 -79.21 101.83 -17.93
CA TYR A 13 -77.81 101.41 -17.91
C TYR A 13 -77.14 101.77 -16.57
N ARG A 14 -77.39 102.97 -16.02
CA ARG A 14 -76.91 103.36 -14.67
C ARG A 14 -77.50 102.50 -13.55
N LYS A 15 -78.81 102.20 -13.58
CA LYS A 15 -79.47 101.32 -12.60
C LYS A 15 -78.98 99.86 -12.70
N GLY A 16 -78.78 99.35 -13.91
CA GLY A 16 -78.17 98.04 -14.14
C GLY A 16 -76.71 97.98 -13.69
N LEU A 17 -75.95 99.07 -13.86
CA LEU A 17 -74.56 99.18 -13.43
C LEU A 17 -74.45 99.30 -11.90
N LEU A 18 -75.37 100.02 -11.23
CA LEU A 18 -75.45 100.08 -9.78
C LEU A 18 -75.90 98.74 -9.17
N ALA A 19 -76.90 98.07 -9.74
CA ALA A 19 -77.32 96.74 -9.31
C ALA A 19 -76.21 95.69 -9.54
N GLY A 20 -75.51 95.76 -10.67
CA GLY A 20 -74.31 94.95 -10.94
C GLY A 20 -73.18 95.24 -9.96
N LEU A 21 -72.93 96.51 -9.62
CA LEU A 21 -71.96 96.90 -8.59
C LEU A 21 -72.36 96.35 -7.22
N ILE A 22 -73.64 96.44 -6.82
CA ILE A 22 -74.13 95.90 -5.55
C ILE A 22 -73.98 94.38 -5.51
N VAL A 23 -74.31 93.66 -6.59
CA VAL A 23 -74.13 92.20 -6.66
C VAL A 23 -72.65 91.83 -6.59
N VAL A 24 -71.78 92.54 -7.32
CA VAL A 24 -70.33 92.30 -7.27
C VAL A 24 -69.78 92.62 -5.89
N VAL A 25 -70.10 93.78 -5.28
CA VAL A 25 -69.65 94.15 -3.94
C VAL A 25 -70.19 93.18 -2.89
N SER A 26 -71.45 92.76 -2.98
CA SER A 26 -72.06 91.77 -2.07
C SER A 26 -71.39 90.41 -2.25
N TYR A 27 -71.12 89.97 -3.48
CA TYR A 27 -70.38 88.74 -3.79
C TYR A 27 -68.94 88.80 -3.26
N THR A 28 -68.27 89.95 -3.38
CA THR A 28 -66.91 90.17 -2.87
C THR A 28 -66.89 90.15 -1.34
N LEU A 29 -67.74 90.94 -0.67
CA LEU A 29 -67.82 90.98 0.80
C LEU A 29 -68.24 89.63 1.38
N PHE A 30 -69.25 88.99 0.78
CA PHE A 30 -69.67 87.65 1.18
C PHE A 30 -68.56 86.62 0.93
N GLY A 31 -67.90 86.64 -0.21
CA GLY A 31 -66.81 85.71 -0.52
C GLY A 31 -65.60 85.87 0.39
N PHE A 32 -65.12 87.09 0.64
CA PHE A 32 -63.93 87.32 1.47
C PHE A 32 -64.17 87.22 2.98
N PHE A 33 -65.38 87.54 3.47
CA PHE A 33 -65.66 87.58 4.91
C PHE A 33 -66.82 86.67 5.34
N GLY A 34 -67.94 86.68 4.59
CA GLY A 34 -69.13 85.89 4.93
C GLY A 34 -68.91 84.38 4.86
N LEU A 35 -68.46 83.89 3.71
CA LEU A 35 -68.24 82.47 3.43
C LEU A 35 -67.13 81.88 4.32
N PRO A 36 -65.95 82.52 4.50
CA PRO A 36 -64.96 82.12 5.49
C PRO A 36 -65.51 82.00 6.91
N ALA A 37 -66.27 82.99 7.40
CA ALA A 37 -66.84 82.96 8.75
C ALA A 37 -67.87 81.84 8.94
N ILE A 38 -68.68 81.56 7.90
CA ILE A 38 -69.60 80.42 7.91
C ILE A 38 -68.81 79.11 7.96
N LEU A 39 -67.82 78.95 7.07
CA LEU A 39 -67.04 77.72 6.98
C LEU A 39 -66.20 77.47 8.24
N THR A 40 -65.63 78.49 8.89
CA THR A 40 -64.87 78.32 10.14
C THR A 40 -65.75 77.85 11.31
N SER A 41 -67.05 78.16 11.31
CA SER A 41 -68.00 77.67 12.32
C SER A 41 -68.61 76.30 11.96
N VAL A 42 -68.94 76.09 10.69
CA VAL A 42 -69.69 74.91 10.22
C VAL A 42 -68.79 73.72 9.93
N LEU A 43 -67.62 73.94 9.32
CA LEU A 43 -66.74 72.85 8.90
C LEU A 43 -66.22 72.03 10.08
N PRO A 44 -65.70 72.61 11.18
CA PRO A 44 -65.25 71.82 12.34
C PRO A 44 -66.40 71.06 13.01
N LYS A 45 -67.60 71.68 13.12
CA LYS A 45 -68.79 71.02 13.68
C LYS A 45 -69.23 69.83 12.83
N SER A 46 -69.28 70.00 11.51
CA SER A 46 -69.71 68.97 10.56
C SER A 46 -68.71 67.81 10.51
N LEU A 47 -67.41 68.11 10.44
CA LEU A 47 -66.35 67.10 10.51
C LEU A 47 -66.39 66.37 11.85
N SER A 48 -66.58 67.09 12.97
CA SER A 48 -66.63 66.46 14.28
C SER A 48 -67.81 65.51 14.46
N GLY A 49 -69.00 65.91 13.99
CA GLY A 49 -70.19 65.09 14.04
C GLY A 49 -70.16 63.89 13.09
N THR A 50 -69.55 64.04 11.91
CA THR A 50 -69.48 62.97 10.90
C THR A 50 -68.37 61.95 11.21
N LEU A 51 -67.25 62.39 11.77
CA LEU A 51 -66.09 61.53 12.06
C LEU A 51 -66.05 61.02 13.50
N HIS A 52 -67.01 61.42 14.34
CA HIS A 52 -67.04 61.13 15.78
C HIS A 52 -65.73 61.49 16.51
N ARG A 53 -65.03 62.53 16.02
CA ARG A 53 -63.68 62.95 16.44
C ARG A 53 -63.58 64.46 16.43
N LYS A 54 -63.02 65.09 17.46
CA LYS A 54 -62.93 66.55 17.54
C LYS A 54 -62.09 67.10 16.39
N ALA A 55 -62.69 67.94 15.55
CA ALA A 55 -62.00 68.67 14.48
C ALA A 55 -61.91 70.15 14.83
N THR A 56 -60.76 70.76 14.54
CA THR A 56 -60.50 72.19 14.72
C THR A 56 -59.83 72.75 13.47
N VAL A 57 -60.10 74.02 13.17
CA VAL A 57 -59.50 74.77 12.06
C VAL A 57 -59.07 76.13 12.59
N ARG A 58 -57.85 76.57 12.29
CA ARG A 58 -57.34 77.87 12.74
C ARG A 58 -57.93 79.03 11.93
N GLU A 59 -57.88 78.92 10.61
CA GLU A 59 -58.36 79.98 9.70
C GLU A 59 -58.81 79.36 8.37
N ILE A 60 -59.85 79.92 7.75
CA ILE A 60 -60.22 79.59 6.36
C ILE A 60 -60.16 80.89 5.56
N ARG A 61 -59.51 80.87 4.41
CA ARG A 61 -59.48 81.98 3.46
C ARG A 61 -60.17 81.54 2.17
N PHE A 62 -60.99 82.41 1.60
CA PHE A 62 -61.62 82.19 0.30
C PHE A 62 -61.40 83.42 -0.58
N HIS A 63 -60.95 83.20 -1.81
CA HIS A 63 -60.77 84.26 -2.79
C HIS A 63 -61.86 84.16 -3.88
N PRO A 64 -62.94 84.95 -3.81
CA PRO A 64 -64.12 84.77 -4.66
C PRO A 64 -63.88 84.99 -6.16
N PHE A 65 -62.83 85.71 -6.54
CA PHE A 65 -62.50 85.93 -7.95
C PHE A 65 -61.58 84.85 -8.53
N GLU A 66 -60.79 84.20 -7.67
CA GLU A 66 -59.93 83.08 -8.07
C GLU A 66 -60.64 81.74 -7.86
N LEU A 67 -61.74 81.73 -7.10
CA LEU A 67 -62.47 80.56 -6.64
C LEU A 67 -61.56 79.56 -5.90
N SER A 68 -60.62 80.09 -5.11
CA SER A 68 -59.69 79.33 -4.30
C SER A 68 -60.09 79.35 -2.82
N ILE A 69 -59.88 78.23 -2.14
CA ILE A 69 -60.06 78.06 -0.69
C ILE A 69 -58.76 77.54 -0.07
N SER A 70 -58.29 78.18 1.01
CA SER A 70 -57.20 77.71 1.87
C SER A 70 -57.75 77.44 3.27
N ILE A 71 -57.62 76.22 3.75
CA ILE A 71 -57.94 75.81 5.13
C ILE A 71 -56.61 75.71 5.88
N LEU A 72 -56.36 76.62 6.81
CA LEU A 72 -55.11 76.71 7.57
C LEU A 72 -55.27 76.06 8.94
N GLY A 73 -54.34 75.18 9.30
CA GLY A 73 -54.29 74.50 10.60
C GLY A 73 -55.50 73.61 10.87
N LEU A 74 -55.84 72.72 9.92
CA LEU A 74 -56.86 71.69 10.12
C LEU A 74 -56.28 70.58 11.00
N GLU A 75 -56.90 70.31 12.13
CA GLU A 75 -56.52 69.23 13.04
C GLU A 75 -57.75 68.40 13.42
N ILE A 76 -57.62 67.08 13.39
CA ILE A 76 -58.64 66.12 13.82
C ILE A 76 -57.99 65.24 14.88
N SER A 77 -58.55 65.23 16.09
CA SER A 77 -58.06 64.42 17.20
C SER A 77 -58.47 62.96 17.08
N GLU A 78 -57.75 62.08 17.76
CA GLU A 78 -58.12 60.67 17.88
C GLU A 78 -59.39 60.49 18.74
N ARG A 79 -60.11 59.39 18.51
CA ARG A 79 -61.29 59.02 19.30
C ARG A 79 -60.87 58.59 20.71
N GLY A 80 -61.16 59.42 21.72
CA GLY A 80 -60.90 59.11 23.14
C GLY A 80 -59.82 60.00 23.77
N ALA A 81 -58.76 59.40 24.33
CA ALA A 81 -57.81 59.96 25.32
C ALA A 81 -56.84 61.07 24.82
N GLY A 82 -57.22 61.85 23.80
CA GLY A 82 -56.40 62.93 23.24
C GLY A 82 -55.28 62.43 22.30
N GLY A 83 -54.74 63.36 21.50
CA GLY A 83 -53.74 63.08 20.45
C GLY A 83 -54.24 63.41 19.06
N THR A 84 -53.32 63.76 18.15
CA THR A 84 -53.62 64.18 16.77
C THR A 84 -53.75 62.95 15.86
N TRP A 85 -54.87 62.79 15.17
CA TRP A 85 -55.09 61.73 14.17
C TRP A 85 -54.74 62.21 12.76
N ILE A 86 -55.28 63.37 12.37
CA ILE A 86 -54.99 64.02 11.08
C ILE A 86 -54.65 65.49 11.35
N LEU A 87 -53.61 66.01 10.72
CA LEU A 87 -53.25 67.44 10.77
C LEU A 87 -52.82 67.92 9.39
N ALA A 88 -53.12 69.15 9.02
CA ALA A 88 -52.57 69.81 7.84
C ALA A 88 -52.33 71.29 8.13
N GLU A 89 -51.13 71.80 7.82
CA GLU A 89 -50.83 73.24 7.97
C GLU A 89 -51.65 74.08 7.01
N GLU A 90 -51.82 73.61 5.77
CA GLU A 90 -52.70 74.19 4.76
C GLU A 90 -53.32 73.08 3.88
N VAL A 91 -54.62 73.19 3.63
CA VAL A 91 -55.32 72.48 2.56
C VAL A 91 -55.85 73.53 1.59
N PHE A 92 -55.27 73.57 0.39
CA PHE A 92 -55.63 74.50 -0.66
C PHE A 92 -56.36 73.78 -1.79
N ALA A 93 -57.45 74.37 -2.28
CA ALA A 93 -58.14 73.90 -3.48
C ALA A 93 -58.59 75.09 -4.33
N ASN A 94 -58.38 75.00 -5.63
CA ASN A 94 -58.83 75.98 -6.61
C ASN A 94 -59.91 75.38 -7.52
N VAL A 95 -61.13 75.89 -7.45
CA VAL A 95 -62.28 75.41 -8.23
C VAL A 95 -62.45 76.25 -9.48
N GLN A 96 -62.52 75.64 -10.66
CA GLN A 96 -62.65 76.38 -11.91
C GLN A 96 -64.12 76.57 -12.30
N LEU A 97 -64.48 77.74 -12.85
CA LEU A 97 -65.82 78.01 -13.42
C LEU A 97 -66.21 76.99 -14.51
N ALA A 98 -65.21 76.40 -15.18
CA ALA A 98 -65.39 75.31 -16.13
C ALA A 98 -66.11 74.09 -15.54
N SER A 99 -66.16 73.93 -14.21
CA SER A 99 -66.91 72.87 -13.53
C SER A 99 -68.41 72.89 -13.86
N ILE A 100 -68.98 74.10 -13.99
CA ILE A 100 -70.40 74.30 -14.33
C ILE A 100 -70.64 73.93 -15.80
N LEU A 101 -69.76 74.38 -16.70
CA LEU A 101 -69.86 74.12 -18.15
C LEU A 101 -69.64 72.65 -18.52
N ARG A 102 -68.77 71.93 -17.78
CA ARG A 102 -68.40 70.54 -18.07
C ARG A 102 -69.24 69.50 -17.33
N GLY A 103 -70.22 69.93 -16.52
CA GLY A 103 -71.13 69.04 -15.81
C GLY A 103 -70.43 68.14 -14.78
N GLY A 104 -69.33 68.62 -14.18
CA GLY A 104 -68.53 67.85 -13.24
C GLY A 104 -67.36 68.67 -12.66
N PRO A 105 -66.77 68.27 -11.51
CA PRO A 105 -65.78 69.08 -10.81
C PRO A 105 -64.48 69.22 -11.63
N VAL A 106 -64.08 70.47 -11.87
CA VAL A 106 -62.80 70.85 -12.48
C VAL A 106 -62.01 71.67 -11.45
N LEU A 107 -60.93 71.10 -10.93
CA LEU A 107 -60.02 71.76 -9.99
C LEU A 107 -58.75 72.19 -10.72
N GLY A 108 -58.32 73.44 -10.54
CA GLY A 108 -57.07 73.99 -11.10
C GLY A 108 -55.84 73.56 -10.30
N GLU A 109 -55.98 73.41 -9.00
CA GLU A 109 -54.91 72.98 -8.08
C GLU A 109 -55.52 72.39 -6.81
N VAL A 110 -54.87 71.35 -6.27
CA VAL A 110 -55.17 70.79 -4.94
C VAL A 110 -53.86 70.56 -4.21
N ARG A 111 -53.63 71.25 -3.10
CA ARG A 111 -52.34 71.21 -2.40
C ARG A 111 -52.51 70.99 -0.90
N PHE A 112 -51.77 70.03 -0.37
CA PHE A 112 -51.71 69.72 1.05
C PHE A 112 -50.30 70.05 1.58
N VAL A 113 -50.18 71.01 2.49
CA VAL A 113 -48.91 71.42 3.09
C VAL A 113 -48.76 70.76 4.46
N LYS A 114 -47.66 70.02 4.60
CA LYS A 114 -47.27 69.19 5.74
C LYS A 114 -48.42 68.41 6.38
N PRO A 115 -49.18 67.64 5.59
CA PRO A 115 -50.20 66.77 6.17
C PRO A 115 -49.55 65.72 7.06
N TYR A 116 -50.17 65.42 8.20
CA TYR A 116 -49.78 64.38 9.13
C TYR A 116 -50.96 63.43 9.33
N VAL A 117 -50.68 62.13 9.31
CA VAL A 117 -51.67 61.07 9.60
C VAL A 117 -51.06 60.07 10.58
N ASN A 118 -51.78 59.74 11.64
CA ASN A 118 -51.43 58.66 12.56
C ASN A 118 -52.33 57.44 12.31
N ILE A 119 -51.73 56.28 12.02
CA ILE A 119 -52.41 55.02 11.77
C ILE A 119 -52.01 54.06 12.88
N VAL A 120 -52.97 53.43 13.54
CA VAL A 120 -52.70 52.42 14.57
C VAL A 120 -53.49 51.17 14.25
N ARG A 121 -52.80 50.05 14.05
CA ARG A 121 -53.41 48.72 13.95
C ARG A 121 -53.32 48.05 15.31
N ARG A 122 -54.48 47.82 15.92
CA ARG A 122 -54.62 47.22 17.25
C ARG A 122 -54.31 45.70 17.20
N PRO A 123 -54.02 45.07 18.36
CA PRO A 123 -53.72 43.63 18.43
C PRO A 123 -54.83 42.72 17.88
N ASP A 124 -56.08 43.16 17.87
CA ASP A 124 -57.23 42.45 17.29
C ASP A 124 -57.30 42.57 15.75
N GLY A 125 -56.37 43.30 15.13
CA GLY A 125 -56.31 43.55 13.71
C GLY A 125 -57.12 44.76 13.22
N SER A 126 -57.91 45.39 14.09
CA SER A 126 -58.68 46.60 13.76
C SER A 126 -57.78 47.84 13.67
N TYR A 127 -58.15 48.81 12.82
CA TYR A 127 -57.46 50.09 12.73
C TYR A 127 -58.12 51.14 13.63
N ASN A 128 -57.39 52.19 13.99
CA ASN A 128 -57.92 53.33 14.73
C ASN A 128 -59.11 54.03 14.06
N PHE A 129 -59.34 53.77 12.76
CA PHE A 129 -60.46 54.28 11.96
C PHE A 129 -61.41 53.19 11.43
N SER A 130 -61.26 51.92 11.82
CA SER A 130 -62.15 50.83 11.36
C SER A 130 -63.63 51.10 11.65
N ASP A 131 -63.93 51.81 12.74
CA ASP A 131 -65.27 52.28 13.11
C ASP A 131 -65.92 53.12 12.00
N LEU A 132 -65.14 54.00 11.37
CA LEU A 132 -65.62 54.83 10.26
C LEU A 132 -65.88 53.99 9.01
N VAL A 133 -64.97 53.07 8.67
CA VAL A 133 -65.09 52.24 7.47
C VAL A 133 -66.35 51.38 7.53
N GLU A 134 -66.63 50.75 8.68
CA GLU A 134 -67.85 49.96 8.90
C GLU A 134 -69.13 50.81 8.82
N GLU A 135 -69.10 52.05 9.32
CA GLU A 135 -70.24 52.97 9.25
C GLU A 135 -70.52 53.41 7.81
N PHE A 136 -69.49 53.72 7.02
CA PHE A 136 -69.65 54.15 5.63
C PHE A 136 -70.00 53.01 4.66
N THR A 137 -69.57 51.77 4.93
CA THR A 137 -69.87 50.61 4.07
C THR A 137 -71.28 50.04 4.26
N LYS A 138 -71.97 50.34 5.36
CA LYS A 138 -73.38 49.94 5.58
C LYS A 138 -74.39 50.64 4.65
N LYS A 139 -73.97 51.63 3.85
CA LYS A 139 -74.83 52.33 2.88
C LYS A 139 -74.66 51.72 1.47
N PRO A 140 -75.70 51.12 0.86
CA PRO A 140 -75.58 50.51 -0.46
C PRO A 140 -75.31 51.57 -1.54
N ALA A 141 -74.35 51.30 -2.42
CA ALA A 141 -74.03 52.17 -3.55
C ALA A 141 -75.11 52.08 -4.63
N LYS A 142 -75.69 53.22 -5.03
CA LYS A 142 -76.55 53.30 -6.23
C LYS A 142 -75.68 53.31 -7.47
N GLU A 143 -75.97 52.44 -8.45
CA GLU A 143 -75.33 52.50 -9.77
C GLU A 143 -75.72 53.79 -10.50
N THR A 144 -74.75 54.67 -10.73
CA THR A 144 -74.89 55.89 -11.54
C THR A 144 -73.76 55.97 -12.55
N LYS A 145 -74.03 56.56 -13.73
CA LYS A 145 -73.04 56.80 -14.78
C LYS A 145 -71.78 57.48 -14.22
N PRO A 146 -70.58 57.14 -14.71
CA PRO A 146 -69.33 57.69 -14.19
C PRO A 146 -69.30 59.22 -14.33
N LEU A 147 -69.12 59.91 -13.21
CA LEU A 147 -68.97 61.36 -13.17
C LEU A 147 -67.71 61.77 -13.96
N LYS A 148 -67.83 62.76 -14.84
CA LYS A 148 -66.67 63.37 -15.52
C LYS A 148 -65.97 64.32 -14.56
N TYR A 149 -64.65 64.26 -14.46
CA TYR A 149 -63.88 65.14 -13.57
C TYR A 149 -62.49 65.43 -14.13
N SER A 150 -61.89 66.54 -13.69
CA SER A 150 -60.52 66.91 -14.01
C SER A 150 -59.89 67.64 -12.84
N ILE A 151 -58.91 67.03 -12.18
CA ILE A 151 -58.17 67.63 -11.07
C ILE A 151 -56.76 67.92 -11.56
N ASN A 152 -56.35 69.17 -11.61
CA ASN A 152 -55.02 69.58 -12.01
C ASN A 152 -54.16 69.90 -10.79
N ASN A 153 -52.85 69.81 -10.96
CA ASN A 153 -51.80 70.15 -10.01
C ASN A 153 -52.06 69.65 -8.57
N ILE A 154 -52.12 68.32 -8.40
CA ILE A 154 -52.26 67.70 -7.07
C ILE A 154 -50.88 67.64 -6.42
N GLN A 155 -50.74 68.29 -5.25
CA GLN A 155 -49.48 68.36 -4.52
C GLN A 155 -49.63 67.97 -3.05
N VAL A 156 -48.68 67.20 -2.53
CA VAL A 156 -48.42 67.03 -1.10
C VAL A 156 -47.00 67.53 -0.86
N ILE A 157 -46.80 68.44 0.10
CA ILE A 157 -45.50 69.04 0.38
C ILE A 157 -45.14 68.80 1.85
N GLY A 158 -44.08 68.04 2.12
CA GLY A 158 -43.57 67.84 3.49
C GLY A 158 -44.48 67.00 4.39
N GLY A 159 -45.25 66.05 3.84
CA GLY A 159 -46.17 65.21 4.61
C GLY A 159 -45.48 64.21 5.52
N ARG A 160 -46.22 63.68 6.49
CA ARG A 160 -45.76 62.72 7.51
C ARG A 160 -46.82 61.66 7.78
N ILE A 161 -46.40 60.41 7.96
CA ILE A 161 -47.29 59.32 8.40
C ILE A 161 -46.60 58.57 9.53
N ASP A 162 -47.32 58.32 10.61
CA ASP A 162 -46.93 57.36 11.64
C ASP A 162 -47.84 56.14 11.52
N PHE A 163 -47.27 54.95 11.49
CA PHE A 163 -48.03 53.70 11.46
C PHE A 163 -47.52 52.74 12.54
N ASP A 164 -48.32 52.51 13.58
CA ASP A 164 -48.04 51.55 14.64
C ASP A 164 -48.79 50.22 14.35
N ASP A 165 -48.06 49.16 14.00
CA ASP A 165 -48.60 47.82 13.80
C ASP A 165 -48.43 46.99 15.08
N GLY A 166 -49.49 46.99 15.91
CA GLY A 166 -49.55 46.23 17.16
C GLY A 166 -49.37 44.72 17.00
N PRO A 167 -50.07 44.04 16.06
CA PRO A 167 -49.88 42.62 15.80
C PRO A 167 -48.42 42.23 15.48
N LYS A 168 -47.68 43.11 14.81
CA LYS A 168 -46.26 42.90 14.47
C LYS A 168 -45.27 43.56 15.43
N LYS A 169 -45.75 44.38 16.38
CA LYS A 169 -44.94 45.16 17.32
C LYS A 169 -43.90 46.04 16.62
N THR A 170 -44.26 46.58 15.47
CA THR A 170 -43.38 47.41 14.62
C THR A 170 -44.03 48.76 14.35
N ARG A 171 -43.24 49.85 14.42
CA ARG A 171 -43.71 51.22 14.14
C ARG A 171 -43.01 51.81 12.93
N HIS A 172 -43.77 52.06 11.86
CA HIS A 172 -43.29 52.69 10.64
C HIS A 172 -43.47 54.21 10.68
N GLU A 173 -42.48 54.93 10.19
CA GLU A 173 -42.48 56.38 10.07
C GLU A 173 -42.18 56.80 8.63
N VAL A 174 -43.06 57.60 8.06
CA VAL A 174 -42.84 58.25 6.76
C VAL A 174 -42.70 59.75 7.00
N ARG A 175 -41.64 60.35 6.48
CA ARG A 175 -41.30 61.76 6.67
C ARG A 175 -41.02 62.43 5.33
N GLY A 176 -41.28 63.74 5.24
CA GLY A 176 -40.94 64.54 4.07
C GLY A 176 -41.64 64.07 2.79
N ILE A 177 -42.91 63.66 2.87
CA ILE A 177 -43.68 63.20 1.71
C ILE A 177 -43.85 64.37 0.74
N HIS A 178 -43.30 64.20 -0.46
CA HIS A 178 -43.55 65.06 -1.61
C HIS A 178 -44.26 64.23 -2.69
N LEU A 179 -45.52 64.55 -2.97
CA LEU A 179 -46.29 63.97 -4.07
C LEU A 179 -46.64 65.07 -5.05
N SER A 180 -46.43 64.85 -6.34
CA SER A 180 -46.87 65.73 -7.41
C SER A 180 -47.54 64.91 -8.50
N VAL A 181 -48.80 65.21 -8.80
CA VAL A 181 -49.55 64.62 -9.91
C VAL A 181 -50.07 65.78 -10.77
N PRO A 182 -49.52 65.99 -11.99
CA PRO A 182 -49.84 67.16 -12.82
C PRO A 182 -51.32 67.31 -13.14
N PHE A 183 -52.01 66.21 -13.46
CA PHE A 183 -53.47 66.17 -13.54
C PHE A 183 -53.99 64.73 -13.43
N VAL A 184 -55.26 64.58 -13.08
CA VAL A 184 -56.04 63.33 -13.14
C VAL A 184 -57.39 63.67 -13.78
N SER A 185 -57.66 63.13 -14.97
CA SER A 185 -58.84 63.50 -15.76
C SER A 185 -59.33 62.31 -16.59
N ASN A 186 -60.64 62.03 -16.53
CA ASN A 186 -61.30 61.04 -17.39
C ASN A 186 -61.99 61.69 -18.61
N LEU A 187 -61.65 62.94 -18.95
CA LEU A 187 -62.13 63.63 -20.14
C LEU A 187 -61.41 63.10 -21.41
N PRO A 188 -62.11 62.86 -22.54
CA PRO A 188 -61.54 62.19 -23.72
C PRO A 188 -60.22 62.77 -24.25
N TYR A 189 -60.06 64.09 -24.26
CA TYR A 189 -58.83 64.76 -24.73
C TYR A 189 -57.61 64.55 -23.80
N TYR A 190 -57.85 64.40 -22.49
CA TYR A 190 -56.80 64.24 -21.48
C TYR A 190 -56.48 62.77 -21.21
N ALA A 191 -57.41 61.86 -21.50
CA ALA A 191 -57.25 60.41 -21.29
C ALA A 191 -56.07 59.82 -22.10
N GLU A 192 -55.74 60.41 -23.26
CA GLU A 192 -54.66 59.94 -24.13
C GLU A 192 -53.28 60.58 -23.87
N ARG A 193 -53.17 61.49 -22.89
CA ARG A 193 -51.92 62.21 -22.57
C ARG A 193 -51.17 61.56 -21.41
N TYR A 194 -49.84 61.46 -21.52
CA TYR A 194 -49.02 61.04 -20.37
C TYR A 194 -49.03 62.12 -19.29
N ILE A 195 -49.33 61.71 -18.06
CA ILE A 195 -49.04 62.48 -16.84
C ILE A 195 -47.69 62.03 -16.30
N GLN A 196 -46.97 62.94 -15.63
CA GLN A 196 -45.68 62.63 -14.98
C GLN A 196 -45.81 62.70 -13.45
N PRO A 197 -46.38 61.66 -12.80
CA PRO A 197 -46.44 61.62 -11.35
C PRO A 197 -45.05 61.43 -10.74
N SER A 198 -44.82 62.10 -9.61
CA SER A 198 -43.62 61.89 -8.79
C SER A 198 -43.97 61.80 -7.31
N PHE A 199 -43.32 60.89 -6.60
CA PHE A 199 -43.38 60.70 -5.16
C PHE A 199 -41.97 60.59 -4.59
N SER A 200 -41.72 61.23 -3.45
CA SER A 200 -40.51 60.98 -2.65
C SER A 200 -40.81 61.10 -1.16
N ALA A 201 -40.20 60.25 -0.36
CA ALA A 201 -40.30 60.31 1.10
C ALA A 201 -39.09 59.61 1.75
N VAL A 202 -38.89 59.87 3.04
CA VAL A 202 -38.00 59.07 3.89
C VAL A 202 -38.88 58.11 4.70
N VAL A 203 -38.79 56.82 4.40
CA VAL A 203 -39.56 55.74 5.04
C VAL A 203 -38.63 54.98 5.99
N ASN A 204 -38.89 55.03 7.30
CA ASN A 204 -38.10 54.37 8.34
C ASN A 204 -36.61 54.75 8.31
N GLY A 205 -36.30 56.00 7.93
CA GLY A 205 -34.93 56.50 7.75
C GLY A 205 -34.35 56.29 6.34
N ASN A 206 -35.05 55.56 5.45
CA ASN A 206 -34.58 55.25 4.11
C ASN A 206 -35.22 56.11 3.03
N ALA A 207 -34.44 56.64 2.09
CA ALA A 207 -34.96 57.41 0.97
C ALA A 207 -35.68 56.52 -0.04
N VAL A 208 -36.91 56.89 -0.38
CA VAL A 208 -37.73 56.23 -1.40
C VAL A 208 -38.19 57.29 -2.39
N SER A 209 -38.04 57.02 -3.69
CA SER A 209 -38.61 57.85 -4.74
C SER A 209 -39.21 57.02 -5.86
N LEU A 210 -40.33 57.50 -6.37
CA LEU A 210 -41.03 56.95 -7.52
C LEU A 210 -41.27 58.10 -8.50
N LYS A 211 -40.75 57.99 -9.72
CA LYS A 211 -41.02 58.97 -10.79
C LYS A 211 -41.49 58.20 -12.00
N GLY A 212 -42.51 58.68 -12.68
CA GLY A 212 -43.02 57.90 -13.80
C GLY A 212 -43.82 58.70 -14.79
N ARG A 213 -44.31 57.99 -15.81
CA ARG A 213 -45.30 58.47 -16.76
C ARG A 213 -46.48 57.50 -16.80
N SER A 214 -47.70 58.01 -16.88
CA SER A 214 -48.91 57.17 -16.85
C SER A 214 -50.02 57.73 -17.73
N LYS A 215 -50.83 56.85 -18.32
CA LYS A 215 -52.11 57.10 -19.00
C LYS A 215 -53.21 56.26 -18.34
N PRO A 216 -53.61 56.57 -17.09
CA PRO A 216 -54.45 55.66 -16.30
C PRO A 216 -55.87 55.48 -16.85
N PHE A 217 -56.32 56.37 -17.75
CA PHE A 217 -57.67 56.36 -18.33
C PHE A 217 -57.70 56.09 -19.84
N SER A 218 -56.58 55.79 -20.50
CA SER A 218 -56.58 55.37 -21.92
C SER A 218 -57.07 53.92 -22.06
N ASP A 219 -57.39 53.50 -23.29
CA ASP A 219 -57.75 52.12 -23.62
C ASP A 219 -56.58 51.11 -23.44
N THR A 220 -55.34 51.60 -23.30
CA THR A 220 -54.13 50.78 -23.07
C THR A 220 -53.59 50.83 -21.65
N ARG A 221 -53.99 51.83 -20.85
CA ARG A 221 -53.60 52.01 -19.43
C ARG A 221 -52.10 51.96 -19.18
N GLU A 222 -51.30 52.46 -20.12
CA GLU A 222 -49.84 52.40 -20.05
C GLU A 222 -49.28 53.22 -18.88
N SER A 223 -48.41 52.61 -18.10
CA SER A 223 -47.67 53.26 -17.01
C SER A 223 -46.24 52.76 -16.94
N ALA A 224 -45.28 53.63 -16.65
CA ALA A 224 -43.89 53.27 -16.39
C ALA A 224 -43.37 54.11 -15.23
N PHE A 225 -42.81 53.46 -14.21
CA PHE A 225 -42.31 54.10 -13.00
C PHE A 225 -40.87 53.67 -12.71
N ASP A 226 -39.98 54.64 -12.59
CA ASP A 226 -38.66 54.52 -11.98
C ASP A 226 -38.86 54.41 -10.47
N VAL A 227 -38.48 53.27 -9.91
CA VAL A 227 -38.52 52.94 -8.48
C VAL A 227 -37.08 52.98 -7.97
N ASN A 228 -36.80 53.90 -7.07
CA ASN A 228 -35.50 54.01 -6.41
C ASN A 228 -35.68 53.94 -4.88
N ILE A 229 -35.12 52.89 -4.28
CA ILE A 229 -35.10 52.64 -2.84
C ILE A 229 -33.64 52.44 -2.44
N MET A 230 -33.15 53.19 -1.46
CA MET A 230 -31.77 53.09 -0.97
C MET A 230 -31.71 52.67 0.51
N ASP A 231 -30.73 51.83 0.84
CA ASP A 231 -30.38 51.39 2.20
C ASP A 231 -31.51 50.64 2.95
N LEU A 232 -32.49 50.04 2.27
CA LEU A 232 -33.65 49.42 2.94
C LEU A 232 -33.20 48.35 3.94
N ASN A 233 -33.42 48.61 5.23
CA ASN A 233 -33.00 47.74 6.33
C ASN A 233 -33.92 46.50 6.43
N ILE A 234 -33.52 45.40 5.81
CA ILE A 234 -34.32 44.15 5.76
C ILE A 234 -34.65 43.59 7.15
N PRO A 235 -33.71 43.51 8.13
CA PRO A 235 -34.00 43.04 9.48
C PRO A 235 -35.22 43.69 10.13
N TYR A 236 -35.46 44.97 9.85
CA TYR A 236 -36.61 45.69 10.40
C TYR A 236 -37.96 45.18 9.86
N TYR A 237 -38.00 44.64 8.63
CA TYR A 237 -39.21 44.11 8.00
C TYR A 237 -39.38 42.59 8.15
N LEU A 238 -38.44 41.92 8.81
CA LEU A 238 -38.45 40.46 8.97
C LEU A 238 -39.63 39.93 9.79
N GLU A 239 -40.25 40.73 10.66
CA GLU A 239 -41.45 40.37 11.44
C GLU A 239 -42.70 40.15 10.57
N TYR A 240 -42.68 40.66 9.34
CA TYR A 240 -43.76 40.49 8.38
C TYR A 240 -43.68 39.16 7.61
N LEU A 241 -42.57 38.42 7.71
CA LEU A 241 -42.45 37.11 7.06
C LEU A 241 -43.21 36.03 7.85
N PRO A 242 -44.02 35.18 7.20
CA PRO A 242 -44.78 34.11 7.85
C PRO A 242 -43.92 32.86 8.10
N ILE A 243 -42.70 33.03 8.62
CA ILE A 243 -41.71 31.94 8.72
C ILE A 243 -41.14 31.92 10.14
N ARG A 244 -41.19 30.76 10.81
CA ARG A 244 -40.46 30.52 12.06
C ARG A 244 -38.98 30.36 11.73
N ARG A 245 -38.13 31.21 12.30
CA ARG A 245 -36.68 31.21 12.04
C ARG A 245 -35.94 30.59 13.23
N GLU A 246 -35.05 29.66 12.93
CA GLU A 246 -34.07 29.11 13.88
C GLU A 246 -32.70 29.82 13.78
N TYR A 247 -32.69 31.02 13.19
CA TYR A 247 -31.51 31.84 12.94
C TYR A 247 -31.86 33.32 13.02
N GLU A 248 -30.85 34.16 13.20
CA GLU A 248 -30.95 35.61 13.22
C GLU A 248 -30.26 36.24 12.01
N VAL A 249 -30.81 37.36 11.53
CA VAL A 249 -30.24 38.19 10.46
C VAL A 249 -29.90 39.56 11.06
N PRO A 250 -28.69 39.75 11.65
CA PRO A 250 -28.34 41.00 12.32
C PRO A 250 -28.19 42.20 11.38
N SER A 251 -27.85 41.98 10.11
CA SER A 251 -27.70 43.04 9.11
C SER A 251 -28.07 42.55 7.73
N ALA A 252 -28.76 43.39 6.94
CA ALA A 252 -28.96 43.24 5.50
C ALA A 252 -29.61 44.52 4.94
N PHE A 253 -28.99 45.16 3.95
CA PHE A 253 -29.46 46.41 3.34
C PHE A 253 -29.75 46.18 1.86
N LEU A 254 -30.91 46.64 1.37
CA LEU A 254 -31.34 46.45 -0.01
C LEU A 254 -31.45 47.79 -0.74
N ASP A 255 -30.75 47.90 -1.86
CA ASP A 255 -30.87 48.98 -2.83
C ASP A 255 -31.64 48.46 -4.05
N VAL A 256 -32.65 49.20 -4.50
CA VAL A 256 -33.48 48.84 -5.66
C VAL A 256 -33.53 50.03 -6.61
N MET A 257 -33.08 49.82 -7.85
CA MET A 257 -33.15 50.79 -8.94
C MET A 257 -33.79 50.11 -10.14
N ALA A 258 -35.12 50.20 -10.25
CA ALA A 258 -35.89 49.44 -11.23
C ALA A 258 -36.89 50.31 -12.00
N VAL A 259 -37.18 49.93 -13.24
CA VAL A 259 -38.30 50.46 -14.01
C VAL A 259 -39.40 49.40 -14.00
N VAL A 260 -40.57 49.77 -13.48
CA VAL A 260 -41.77 48.94 -13.52
C VAL A 260 -42.73 49.51 -14.54
N SER A 261 -43.05 48.74 -15.57
CA SER A 261 -44.02 49.13 -16.59
C SER A 261 -45.24 48.22 -16.61
N PHE A 262 -46.41 48.83 -16.76
CA PHE A 262 -47.70 48.18 -16.81
C PHE A 262 -48.41 48.62 -18.10
N ALA A 263 -49.06 47.69 -18.79
CA ALA A 263 -49.96 47.99 -19.89
C ALA A 263 -51.09 46.96 -19.91
N GLN A 264 -52.30 47.40 -20.24
CA GLN A 264 -53.47 46.54 -20.40
C GLN A 264 -54.32 47.05 -21.57
N PRO A 265 -54.02 46.61 -22.80
CA PRO A 265 -54.88 46.87 -23.94
C PRO A 265 -56.26 46.26 -23.74
N LYS A 266 -57.29 46.98 -24.18
CA LYS A 266 -58.69 46.53 -24.14
C LYS A 266 -58.85 45.11 -24.70
N GLY A 267 -59.43 44.21 -23.89
CA GLY A 267 -59.67 42.81 -24.26
C GLY A 267 -58.45 41.88 -24.20
N LYS A 268 -57.26 42.36 -23.79
CA LYS A 268 -56.05 41.55 -23.59
C LYS A 268 -55.69 41.45 -22.10
N PRO A 269 -54.95 40.39 -21.67
CA PRO A 269 -54.41 40.33 -20.32
C PRO A 269 -53.40 41.47 -20.08
N PRO A 270 -53.26 41.93 -18.82
CA PRO A 270 -52.25 42.93 -18.48
C PRO A 270 -50.84 42.36 -18.61
N THR A 271 -49.89 43.19 -19.01
CA THR A 271 -48.46 42.90 -18.97
C THR A 271 -47.80 43.75 -17.90
N VAL A 272 -46.98 43.14 -17.05
CA VAL A 272 -46.15 43.83 -16.05
C VAL A 272 -44.71 43.48 -16.33
N ARG A 273 -43.93 44.47 -16.78
CA ARG A 273 -42.51 44.29 -17.03
C ARG A 273 -41.67 44.99 -15.98
N VAL A 274 -40.63 44.30 -15.53
CA VAL A 274 -39.65 44.82 -14.58
C VAL A 274 -38.26 44.69 -15.19
N GLU A 275 -37.46 45.75 -15.07
CA GLU A 275 -36.03 45.76 -15.43
C GLU A 275 -35.26 46.66 -14.46
N GLY A 276 -33.96 46.42 -14.28
CA GLY A 276 -33.08 47.25 -13.45
C GLY A 276 -32.22 46.46 -12.47
N ASP A 277 -31.62 47.16 -11.52
CA ASP A 277 -30.64 46.62 -10.57
C ASP A 277 -31.22 46.47 -9.16
N VAL A 278 -30.92 45.33 -8.54
CA VAL A 278 -31.19 45.05 -7.13
C VAL A 278 -29.88 44.67 -6.45
N MET A 279 -29.49 45.38 -5.40
CA MET A 279 -28.25 45.13 -4.67
C MET A 279 -28.52 44.89 -3.19
N LEU A 280 -28.08 43.74 -2.68
CA LEU A 280 -28.09 43.39 -1.26
C LEU A 280 -26.68 43.57 -0.69
N ARG A 281 -26.57 44.34 0.39
CA ARG A 281 -25.30 44.63 1.09
C ARG A 281 -25.31 44.12 2.52
N GLU A 282 -24.14 43.70 2.99
CA GLU A 282 -23.89 43.32 4.38
C GLU A 282 -24.88 42.29 4.94
N PHE A 283 -25.30 41.32 4.13
CA PHE A 283 -26.22 40.26 4.56
C PHE A 283 -25.48 39.29 5.48
N ARG A 284 -25.79 39.32 6.77
CA ARG A 284 -25.22 38.42 7.78
C ARG A 284 -26.30 37.52 8.36
N VAL A 285 -25.96 36.24 8.51
CA VAL A 285 -26.78 35.22 9.17
C VAL A 285 -25.96 34.57 10.26
N ARG A 286 -26.58 34.43 11.44
CA ARG A 286 -26.01 33.73 12.59
C ARG A 286 -27.03 32.78 13.20
N GLY A 287 -26.55 31.70 13.82
CA GLY A 287 -27.40 30.80 14.60
C GLY A 287 -27.98 31.49 15.84
N ASN A 288 -28.99 30.87 16.46
CA ASN A 288 -29.56 31.35 17.73
C ASN A 288 -28.53 31.40 18.88
N ASP A 289 -27.46 30.61 18.79
CA ASP A 289 -26.29 30.63 19.67
C ASP A 289 -25.29 31.75 19.35
N LYS A 290 -25.64 32.63 18.39
CA LYS A 290 -24.82 33.71 17.84
C LYS A 290 -23.60 33.26 17.02
N SER A 291 -23.49 31.97 16.69
CA SER A 291 -22.42 31.47 15.82
C SER A 291 -22.57 32.04 14.39
N PRO A 292 -21.50 32.52 13.74
CA PRO A 292 -21.59 33.00 12.36
C PRO A 292 -21.90 31.83 11.41
N MET A 293 -22.71 32.09 10.38
CA MET A 293 -23.07 31.08 9.37
C MET A 293 -22.80 31.56 7.96
N VAL A 294 -23.30 32.74 7.60
CA VAL A 294 -23.18 33.31 6.25
C VAL A 294 -22.95 34.81 6.35
N HIS A 295 -21.99 35.34 5.61
CA HIS A 295 -21.81 36.77 5.38
C HIS A 295 -21.64 37.01 3.88
N LEU A 296 -22.56 37.77 3.29
CA LEU A 296 -22.50 38.21 1.90
C LEU A 296 -22.32 39.74 1.89
N PRO A 297 -21.09 40.24 1.68
CA PRO A 297 -20.84 41.67 1.61
C PRO A 297 -21.64 42.36 0.50
N MET A 298 -21.73 41.73 -0.68
CA MET A 298 -22.46 42.26 -1.82
C MET A 298 -23.04 41.14 -2.70
N VAL A 299 -24.33 41.23 -2.97
CA VAL A 299 -25.04 40.49 -4.03
C VAL A 299 -25.73 41.49 -4.94
N LYS A 300 -25.43 41.49 -6.24
CA LYS A 300 -26.09 42.34 -7.24
C LYS A 300 -26.82 41.48 -8.26
N VAL A 301 -28.07 41.80 -8.53
CA VAL A 301 -28.91 41.19 -9.57
C VAL A 301 -29.29 42.27 -10.57
N SER A 302 -28.93 42.08 -11.83
CA SER A 302 -29.34 42.94 -12.94
C SER A 302 -30.41 42.21 -13.75
N ILE A 303 -31.63 42.73 -13.70
CA ILE A 303 -32.82 42.16 -14.31
C ILE A 303 -33.01 42.80 -15.68
N SER A 304 -32.99 41.99 -16.73
CA SER A 304 -33.42 42.38 -18.08
C SER A 304 -34.96 42.45 -18.14
N PRO A 305 -35.57 43.13 -19.14
CA PRO A 305 -37.02 43.15 -19.30
C PRO A 305 -37.68 41.79 -19.08
N SER A 306 -38.36 41.64 -17.95
CA SER A 306 -38.95 40.39 -17.47
C SER A 306 -40.44 40.59 -17.27
N ASP A 307 -41.28 39.68 -17.80
CA ASP A 307 -42.73 39.77 -17.69
C ASP A 307 -43.23 38.91 -16.53
N VAL A 308 -43.64 39.59 -15.46
CA VAL A 308 -44.04 38.98 -14.18
C VAL A 308 -45.36 38.22 -14.32
N VAL A 309 -46.25 38.64 -15.23
CA VAL A 309 -47.57 38.03 -15.42
C VAL A 309 -47.45 36.70 -16.17
N SER A 310 -46.61 36.67 -17.20
CA SER A 310 -46.31 35.46 -17.98
C SER A 310 -45.33 34.50 -17.30
N ARG A 311 -44.76 34.89 -16.15
CA ARG A 311 -43.72 34.13 -15.40
C ARG A 311 -42.45 33.91 -16.23
N GLU A 312 -42.07 34.89 -17.04
CA GLU A 312 -40.84 34.89 -17.83
C GLU A 312 -39.82 35.87 -17.22
N PHE A 313 -38.79 35.32 -16.58
CA PHE A 313 -37.73 36.09 -15.92
C PHE A 313 -36.41 35.99 -16.68
N ARG A 314 -35.85 37.13 -17.05
CA ARG A 314 -34.55 37.25 -17.71
C ARG A 314 -33.60 38.05 -16.83
N ILE A 315 -32.52 37.43 -16.39
CA ILE A 315 -31.52 38.06 -15.53
C ILE A 315 -30.24 38.23 -16.35
N ALA A 316 -29.81 39.48 -16.56
CA ALA A 316 -28.55 39.77 -17.26
C ALA A 316 -27.34 39.30 -16.45
N SER A 317 -27.34 39.55 -15.13
CA SER A 317 -26.25 39.07 -14.28
C SER A 317 -26.64 38.87 -12.82
N LEU A 318 -26.08 37.84 -12.19
CA LEU A 318 -26.04 37.62 -10.74
C LEU A 318 -24.58 37.66 -10.28
N LEU A 319 -24.20 38.71 -9.55
CA LEU A 319 -22.85 38.90 -9.01
C LEU A 319 -22.84 38.72 -7.49
N VAL A 320 -21.99 37.83 -6.98
CA VAL A 320 -21.73 37.65 -5.54
C VAL A 320 -20.25 37.91 -5.27
N LYS A 321 -19.95 38.90 -4.44
CA LYS A 321 -18.56 39.31 -4.16
C LYS A 321 -18.18 39.02 -2.70
N ASP A 322 -17.03 38.37 -2.54
CA ASP A 322 -16.39 38.04 -1.26
C ASP A 322 -17.31 37.30 -0.24
N PRO A 323 -18.09 36.28 -0.64
CA PRO A 323 -18.96 35.57 0.31
C PRO A 323 -18.13 34.78 1.34
N GLU A 324 -18.52 34.85 2.62
CA GLU A 324 -17.94 34.07 3.70
C GLU A 324 -18.98 33.10 4.28
N ILE A 325 -18.63 31.81 4.36
CA ILE A 325 -19.53 30.75 4.86
C ILE A 325 -18.80 29.93 5.92
N ASP A 326 -19.46 29.70 7.06
CA ASP A 326 -19.00 28.81 8.12
C ASP A 326 -19.84 27.52 8.11
N ALA A 327 -19.27 26.46 7.55
CA ALA A 327 -19.88 25.15 7.40
C ALA A 327 -19.35 24.18 8.46
N VAL A 328 -20.23 23.74 9.35
CA VAL A 328 -19.89 22.87 10.48
C VAL A 328 -20.76 21.63 10.48
N ILE A 329 -20.13 20.45 10.39
CA ILE A 329 -20.77 19.17 10.68
C ILE A 329 -20.55 18.87 12.16
N ASP A 330 -21.63 18.75 12.92
CA ASP A 330 -21.57 18.46 14.36
C ASP A 330 -21.23 16.99 14.67
N ARG A 331 -21.12 16.65 15.97
CA ARG A 331 -20.85 15.27 16.42
C ARG A 331 -21.93 14.26 16.02
N THR A 332 -23.14 14.72 15.68
CA THR A 332 -24.25 13.87 15.20
C THR A 332 -24.24 13.71 13.68
N GLY A 333 -23.29 14.32 12.97
CA GLY A 333 -23.19 14.31 11.52
C GLY A 333 -24.11 15.30 10.82
N ARG A 334 -24.71 16.26 11.54
CA ARG A 334 -25.63 17.26 10.96
C ARG A 334 -24.89 18.54 10.60
N LEU A 335 -25.16 19.07 9.41
CA LEU A 335 -24.62 20.33 8.92
C LEU A 335 -25.44 21.52 9.49
N ASN A 336 -24.76 22.48 10.13
CA ASN A 336 -25.38 23.69 10.70
C ASN A 336 -26.20 24.49 9.66
N LEU A 337 -25.75 24.56 8.40
CA LEU A 337 -26.41 25.31 7.33
C LEU A 337 -27.78 24.72 6.91
N LEU A 338 -28.14 23.50 7.33
CA LEU A 338 -29.43 22.89 6.99
C LEU A 338 -30.62 23.62 7.61
N VAL A 339 -30.43 24.35 8.71
CA VAL A 339 -31.49 25.18 9.34
C VAL A 339 -31.96 26.33 8.44
N LEU A 340 -31.17 26.68 7.41
CA LEU A 340 -31.54 27.67 6.40
C LEU A 340 -32.53 27.10 5.36
N SER A 341 -32.83 25.80 5.39
CA SER A 341 -33.73 25.13 4.45
C SER A 341 -35.11 24.85 5.06
N HIS A 342 -36.17 25.42 4.49
CA HIS A 342 -37.57 25.29 4.98
C HIS A 342 -38.27 24.02 4.49
N ARG A 343 -37.62 22.84 4.57
CA ARG A 343 -38.20 21.60 4.04
C ARG A 343 -39.32 21.03 4.93
N LYS A 344 -39.23 21.20 6.25
CA LYS A 344 -40.17 20.64 7.24
C LYS A 344 -41.55 21.31 7.23
N ASP A 345 -41.60 22.62 6.98
CA ASP A 345 -42.87 23.35 6.95
C ASP A 345 -43.65 23.06 5.65
N ARG A 346 -42.95 22.79 4.53
CA ARG A 346 -43.61 22.36 3.28
C ARG A 346 -44.32 21.01 3.38
N GLU A 347 -43.76 20.04 4.11
CA GLU A 347 -44.44 18.75 4.36
C GLU A 347 -45.69 18.92 5.22
N ASN A 348 -45.64 19.74 6.26
CA ASN A 348 -46.80 20.02 7.12
C ASN A 348 -47.86 20.90 6.42
N ASP A 349 -47.46 21.87 5.59
CA ASP A 349 -48.41 22.69 4.83
C ASP A 349 -49.03 21.92 3.66
N MET A 350 -48.31 20.98 3.03
CA MET A 350 -48.89 20.07 2.03
C MET A 350 -49.80 19.02 2.67
N ALA A 351 -49.46 18.52 3.87
CA ALA A 351 -50.34 17.64 4.64
C ALA A 351 -51.61 18.36 5.14
N ALA A 352 -51.50 19.64 5.54
CA ALA A 352 -52.64 20.45 5.96
C ALA A 352 -53.52 20.93 4.78
N ARG A 353 -52.99 20.95 3.55
CA ARG A 353 -53.74 21.23 2.31
C ARG A 353 -54.23 19.99 1.57
N ALA A 354 -54.04 18.79 2.11
CA ALA A 354 -54.57 17.54 1.55
C ALA A 354 -56.08 17.37 1.86
N VAL A 355 -56.89 18.35 1.46
CA VAL A 355 -58.28 18.11 1.07
C VAL A 355 -58.29 18.30 -0.45
N PRO A 356 -58.56 17.24 -1.25
CA PRO A 356 -58.64 17.41 -2.69
C PRO A 356 -59.82 18.35 -2.99
N PRO A 357 -59.63 19.41 -3.80
CA PRO A 357 -60.78 20.05 -4.43
C PRO A 357 -61.49 18.98 -5.26
N ALA A 358 -62.79 18.78 -5.02
CA ALA A 358 -63.62 18.01 -5.93
C ALA A 358 -63.68 18.78 -7.27
N GLY A 359 -62.84 18.36 -8.21
CA GLY A 359 -62.70 18.99 -9.53
C GLY A 359 -61.25 18.95 -9.99
N GLY A 360 -60.88 17.91 -10.75
CA GLY A 360 -59.56 17.75 -11.36
C GLY A 360 -59.31 18.78 -12.45
N ALA A 361 -59.02 20.03 -12.05
CA ALA A 361 -58.37 21.00 -12.92
C ALA A 361 -56.87 20.93 -12.67
N GLU A 362 -56.11 20.45 -13.66
CA GLU A 362 -54.66 20.69 -13.72
C GLU A 362 -54.39 22.19 -13.57
N PRO A 363 -53.28 22.60 -12.93
CA PRO A 363 -52.93 24.01 -12.82
C PRO A 363 -52.67 24.58 -14.23
N THR A 364 -53.68 25.24 -14.81
CA THR A 364 -53.65 25.86 -16.15
C THR A 364 -52.81 27.14 -16.22
N GLY A 365 -51.82 27.31 -15.33
CA GLY A 365 -50.93 28.47 -15.31
C GLY A 365 -49.66 28.23 -16.15
N PRO A 366 -49.06 29.26 -16.76
CA PRO A 366 -47.81 29.10 -17.49
C PRO A 366 -46.68 28.58 -16.56
N ALA A 367 -45.85 27.70 -17.11
CA ALA A 367 -44.64 27.22 -16.46
C ALA A 367 -43.65 28.38 -16.25
N LEU A 368 -42.95 28.38 -15.11
CA LEU A 368 -41.92 29.38 -14.83
C LEU A 368 -40.77 29.20 -15.82
N LYS A 369 -40.46 30.24 -16.60
CA LYS A 369 -39.27 30.29 -17.46
C LYS A 369 -38.27 31.27 -16.87
N MET A 370 -37.05 30.81 -16.62
CA MET A 370 -35.96 31.61 -16.11
C MET A 370 -34.71 31.42 -16.94
N SER A 371 -34.15 32.53 -17.44
CA SER A 371 -32.85 32.57 -18.12
C SER A 371 -31.92 33.55 -17.41
N ILE A 372 -30.66 33.16 -17.18
CA ILE A 372 -29.63 33.99 -16.55
C ILE A 372 -28.40 34.03 -17.48
N ASP A 373 -28.07 35.19 -18.02
CA ASP A 373 -26.98 35.32 -19.00
C ASP A 373 -25.62 35.07 -18.36
N ALA A 374 -25.39 35.57 -17.14
CA ALA A 374 -24.15 35.36 -16.39
C ALA A 374 -24.37 35.24 -14.87
N ILE A 375 -23.82 34.20 -14.26
CA ILE A 375 -23.62 34.09 -12.81
C ILE A 375 -22.12 34.20 -12.54
N ARG A 376 -21.75 35.07 -11.60
CA ARG A 376 -20.36 35.32 -11.21
C ARG A 376 -20.26 35.36 -9.69
N LEU A 377 -19.43 34.49 -9.13
CA LEU A 377 -19.02 34.52 -7.73
C LEU A 377 -17.50 34.64 -7.70
N SER A 378 -16.98 35.62 -6.96
CA SER A 378 -15.53 35.84 -6.82
C SER A 378 -15.12 36.13 -5.38
N GLY A 379 -13.94 35.67 -4.99
CA GLY A 379 -13.35 35.98 -3.67
C GLY A 379 -13.98 35.21 -2.51
N GLY A 380 -14.73 34.13 -2.80
CA GLY A 380 -15.42 33.38 -1.77
C GLY A 380 -14.48 32.65 -0.81
N LYS A 381 -14.91 32.56 0.45
CA LYS A 381 -14.22 31.89 1.54
C LYS A 381 -15.18 30.95 2.26
N VAL A 382 -14.75 29.73 2.52
CA VAL A 382 -15.53 28.77 3.33
C VAL A 382 -14.63 28.23 4.43
N ARG A 383 -15.05 28.38 5.68
CA ARG A 383 -14.44 27.66 6.82
C ARG A 383 -15.23 26.37 7.00
N PHE A 384 -14.60 25.22 6.78
CA PHE A 384 -15.23 23.92 6.93
C PHE A 384 -14.66 23.19 8.15
N SER A 385 -15.54 22.66 9.00
CA SER A 385 -15.18 21.84 10.16
C SER A 385 -16.09 20.62 10.24
N ASP A 386 -15.51 19.42 10.29
CA ASP A 386 -16.21 18.16 10.55
C ASP A 386 -15.82 17.63 11.94
N ALA A 387 -16.76 17.72 12.88
CA ALA A 387 -16.63 17.21 14.25
C ALA A 387 -17.26 15.83 14.46
N SER A 388 -17.76 15.18 13.41
CA SER A 388 -18.34 13.82 13.46
C SER A 388 -17.28 12.72 13.60
N ARG A 389 -16.01 13.07 13.41
CA ARG A 389 -14.86 12.15 13.47
C ARG A 389 -14.20 12.17 14.85
N ALA A 390 -13.47 11.11 15.19
CA ALA A 390 -12.72 11.03 16.46
C ALA A 390 -11.70 12.16 16.60
N THR A 391 -11.01 12.50 15.50
CA THR A 391 -10.19 13.70 15.36
C THR A 391 -10.93 14.69 14.45
N PRO A 392 -11.31 15.89 14.91
CA PRO A 392 -12.02 16.85 14.06
C PRO A 392 -11.19 17.25 12.83
N PHE A 393 -11.82 17.29 11.66
CA PHE A 393 -11.20 17.79 10.43
C PHE A 393 -11.56 19.25 10.22
N ARG A 394 -10.58 20.09 9.85
CA ARG A 394 -10.78 21.52 9.56
C ARG A 394 -10.03 21.91 8.29
N THR A 395 -10.64 22.72 7.44
CA THR A 395 -9.99 23.31 6.24
C THR A 395 -10.63 24.64 5.88
N PHE A 396 -9.87 25.48 5.19
CA PHE A 396 -10.29 26.80 4.72
C PHE A 396 -10.19 26.83 3.20
N LEU A 397 -11.34 26.97 2.54
CA LEU A 397 -11.41 27.18 1.11
C LEU A 397 -11.32 28.69 0.83
N THR A 398 -10.44 29.10 -0.06
CA THR A 398 -10.22 30.49 -0.46
C THR A 398 -10.25 30.62 -1.98
N GLU A 399 -10.33 31.86 -2.47
CA GLU A 399 -10.39 32.16 -3.91
C GLU A 399 -11.51 31.39 -4.64
N ILE A 400 -12.63 31.11 -3.94
CA ILE A 400 -13.75 30.40 -4.56
C ILE A 400 -14.30 31.27 -5.69
N ARG A 401 -14.32 30.69 -6.89
CA ARG A 401 -14.85 31.29 -8.10
C ARG A 401 -15.91 30.38 -8.70
N ILE A 402 -17.07 30.94 -9.03
CA ILE A 402 -18.12 30.25 -9.79
C ILE A 402 -18.51 31.14 -10.96
N ASP A 403 -18.32 30.64 -12.18
CA ASP A 403 -18.81 31.29 -13.39
C ASP A 403 -19.78 30.35 -14.09
N ILE A 404 -21.01 30.81 -14.34
CA ILE A 404 -21.99 30.08 -15.15
C ILE A 404 -22.50 31.02 -16.24
N ASP A 405 -22.44 30.58 -17.50
CA ASP A 405 -22.90 31.35 -18.66
C ASP A 405 -24.15 30.74 -19.27
N ARG A 406 -25.16 31.59 -19.49
CA ARG A 406 -26.46 31.24 -20.11
C ARG A 406 -27.16 30.09 -19.38
N LEU A 407 -27.41 30.24 -18.09
CA LEU A 407 -28.24 29.30 -17.32
C LEU A 407 -29.69 29.39 -17.78
N ASP A 408 -30.26 28.28 -18.23
CA ASP A 408 -31.65 28.22 -18.69
C ASP A 408 -32.37 27.04 -18.03
N THR A 409 -33.66 27.25 -17.77
CA THR A 409 -34.56 26.25 -17.17
C THR A 409 -35.38 25.51 -18.22
N GLU A 410 -35.32 25.93 -19.49
CA GLU A 410 -35.90 25.21 -20.60
C GLU A 410 -35.19 23.87 -20.87
N LYS A 411 -35.98 22.93 -21.39
CA LYS A 411 -35.54 21.58 -21.68
C LYS A 411 -34.38 21.56 -22.68
N ASP A 412 -33.41 20.68 -22.42
CA ASP A 412 -32.24 20.40 -23.28
C ASP A 412 -31.30 21.60 -23.51
N LYS A 413 -31.41 22.67 -22.71
CA LYS A 413 -30.46 23.79 -22.71
C LYS A 413 -29.26 23.50 -21.82
N SER A 414 -28.08 23.83 -22.34
CA SER A 414 -26.80 23.59 -21.66
C SER A 414 -26.07 24.90 -21.40
N SER A 415 -25.45 24.99 -20.24
CA SER A 415 -24.79 26.18 -19.71
C SER A 415 -23.35 25.87 -19.37
N ASP A 416 -22.42 26.74 -19.77
CA ASP A 416 -21.01 26.60 -19.43
C ASP A 416 -20.82 26.90 -17.95
N ALA A 417 -20.08 26.06 -17.23
CA ALA A 417 -19.87 26.17 -15.78
C ALA A 417 -18.40 25.96 -15.41
N LEU A 418 -17.88 26.87 -14.58
CA LEU A 418 -16.57 26.80 -13.95
C LEU A 418 -16.73 26.95 -12.43
N LEU A 419 -16.07 26.07 -11.68
CA LEU A 419 -15.89 26.17 -10.24
C LEU A 419 -14.41 25.96 -9.93
N SER A 420 -13.78 26.90 -9.22
CA SER A 420 -12.40 26.73 -8.74
C SER A 420 -12.23 27.23 -7.31
N PHE A 421 -11.33 26.61 -6.54
CA PHE A 421 -10.94 27.10 -5.22
C PHE A 421 -9.55 26.61 -4.82
N ARG A 422 -8.99 27.21 -3.77
CA ARG A 422 -7.74 26.77 -3.13
C ARG A 422 -7.96 26.45 -1.65
N THR A 423 -7.11 25.62 -1.06
CA THR A 423 -7.09 25.38 0.39
C THR A 423 -5.91 26.07 1.07
N GLU A 424 -5.93 26.16 2.40
CA GLU A 424 -4.81 26.68 3.19
C GLU A 424 -3.51 25.87 3.06
N ALA A 425 -3.60 24.63 2.58
CA ALA A 425 -2.46 23.76 2.33
C ALA A 425 -1.86 23.92 0.91
N GLY A 426 -2.41 24.82 0.09
CA GLY A 426 -1.99 25.04 -1.30
C GLY A 426 -2.57 24.02 -2.30
N GLU A 427 -3.61 23.30 -1.91
CA GLU A 427 -4.34 22.36 -2.77
C GLU A 427 -5.25 23.16 -3.71
N THR A 428 -5.43 22.69 -4.94
CA THR A 428 -6.26 23.35 -5.95
C THR A 428 -7.39 22.43 -6.42
N PHE A 429 -8.55 23.01 -6.69
CA PHE A 429 -9.69 22.33 -7.30
C PHE A 429 -10.15 23.15 -8.51
N ASP A 430 -10.35 22.49 -9.63
CA ASP A 430 -10.94 23.05 -10.85
C ASP A 430 -11.99 22.08 -11.40
N LEU A 431 -13.20 22.58 -11.62
CA LEU A 431 -14.26 21.91 -12.35
C LEU A 431 -14.65 22.81 -13.52
N LYS A 432 -14.57 22.27 -14.74
CA LYS A 432 -14.96 22.95 -15.98
C LYS A 432 -15.86 22.04 -16.79
N GLY A 433 -17.03 22.52 -17.21
CA GLY A 433 -17.97 21.67 -17.93
C GLY A 433 -19.25 22.37 -18.30
N TYR A 434 -20.26 21.55 -18.53
CA TYR A 434 -21.59 21.93 -18.97
C TYR A 434 -22.62 21.42 -17.96
N LEU A 435 -23.63 22.25 -17.66
CA LEU A 435 -24.76 21.94 -16.79
C LEU A 435 -26.07 22.09 -17.58
N SER A 436 -27.05 21.22 -17.35
CA SER A 436 -28.44 21.36 -17.79
C SER A 436 -29.37 21.12 -16.60
N ILE A 437 -30.47 21.87 -16.52
CA ILE A 437 -31.44 21.80 -15.42
C ILE A 437 -32.57 20.80 -15.71
N ASP A 438 -33.04 20.73 -16.97
CA ASP A 438 -34.13 19.82 -17.38
C ASP A 438 -33.74 19.02 -18.65
N PRO A 439 -33.36 17.72 -18.53
CA PRO A 439 -33.12 17.00 -17.28
C PRO A 439 -31.83 17.47 -16.59
N LEU A 440 -31.74 17.22 -15.28
CA LEU A 440 -30.54 17.55 -14.50
C LEU A 440 -29.37 16.71 -14.97
N SER A 441 -28.43 17.32 -15.68
CA SER A 441 -27.23 16.65 -16.18
C SER A 441 -26.03 17.56 -16.14
N SER A 442 -24.86 16.95 -16.00
CA SER A 442 -23.59 17.67 -16.02
C SER A 442 -22.49 16.82 -16.65
N LYS A 443 -21.64 17.42 -17.47
CA LYS A 443 -20.47 16.76 -18.05
C LYS A 443 -19.29 17.72 -18.08
N GLY A 444 -18.10 17.24 -17.75
CA GLY A 444 -16.94 18.11 -17.72
C GLY A 444 -15.68 17.41 -17.25
N THR A 445 -14.68 18.21 -16.90
CA THR A 445 -13.42 17.76 -16.32
C THR A 445 -13.28 18.30 -14.91
N ILE A 446 -12.82 17.45 -14.00
CA ILE A 446 -12.41 17.79 -12.65
C ILE A 446 -10.89 17.64 -12.58
N ALA A 447 -10.20 18.61 -11.99
CA ALA A 447 -8.78 18.56 -11.65
C ALA A 447 -8.59 18.92 -10.18
N LEU A 448 -7.83 18.08 -9.48
CA LEU A 448 -7.37 18.26 -8.11
C LEU A 448 -5.85 18.34 -8.17
N GLY A 449 -5.26 19.43 -7.71
CA GLY A 449 -3.81 19.60 -7.68
C GLY A 449 -3.27 19.57 -6.27
N LYS A 450 -2.16 18.84 -6.08
CA LYS A 450 -1.35 18.81 -4.84
C LYS A 450 -2.14 18.47 -3.56
N VAL A 451 -3.11 17.56 -3.61
CA VAL A 451 -3.88 17.13 -2.42
C VAL A 451 -2.94 16.53 -1.38
N VAL A 452 -2.90 17.09 -0.17
CA VAL A 452 -1.92 16.70 0.87
C VAL A 452 -2.46 15.53 1.68
N LEU A 453 -1.99 14.31 1.40
CA LEU A 453 -2.59 13.08 1.92
C LEU A 453 -2.69 13.04 3.46
N LYS A 454 -1.63 13.46 4.16
CA LYS A 454 -1.56 13.48 5.63
C LYS A 454 -2.67 14.32 6.27
N LYS A 455 -3.13 15.38 5.60
CA LYS A 455 -4.20 16.28 6.10
C LYS A 455 -5.54 15.55 6.25
N TYR A 456 -5.79 14.52 5.43
CA TYR A 456 -7.06 13.77 5.42
C TYR A 456 -7.05 12.52 6.31
N ALA A 457 -6.02 12.34 7.14
CA ALA A 457 -5.93 11.24 8.11
C ALA A 457 -7.20 11.02 8.98
N PRO A 458 -7.94 12.07 9.41
CA PRO A 458 -9.21 11.88 10.13
C PRO A 458 -10.26 11.03 9.39
N TYR A 459 -10.20 10.93 8.06
CA TYR A 459 -11.18 10.19 7.26
C TYR A 459 -10.80 8.72 7.01
N TYR A 460 -9.51 8.39 6.96
CA TYR A 460 -9.05 7.03 6.65
C TYR A 460 -8.32 6.35 7.82
N GLY A 461 -7.89 7.11 8.83
CA GLY A 461 -6.99 6.63 9.88
C GLY A 461 -7.52 5.43 10.68
N SER A 462 -8.84 5.29 10.82
CA SER A 462 -9.48 4.13 11.49
C SER A 462 -9.54 2.87 10.62
N ALA A 463 -9.44 2.99 9.29
CA ALA A 463 -9.51 1.87 8.36
C ALA A 463 -8.14 1.19 8.13
N VAL A 464 -7.05 1.85 8.51
CA VAL A 464 -5.68 1.41 8.25
C VAL A 464 -4.84 1.35 9.52
N ARG A 465 -3.81 0.50 9.53
CA ARG A 465 -2.86 0.36 10.65
C ARG A 465 -1.51 1.06 10.41
N PHE A 466 -1.48 1.98 9.44
CA PHE A 466 -0.30 2.79 9.10
C PHE A 466 -0.62 4.28 9.10
N ASP A 467 0.41 5.11 9.21
CA ASP A 467 0.32 6.56 9.09
C ASP A 467 1.01 7.03 7.80
N VAL A 468 0.42 8.05 7.17
CA VAL A 468 1.01 8.72 6.01
C VAL A 468 1.92 9.84 6.54
N ALA A 469 3.23 9.67 6.42
CA ALA A 469 4.21 10.65 6.89
C ALA A 469 4.33 11.84 5.92
N SER A 470 4.32 11.58 4.62
CA SER A 470 4.32 12.55 3.52
C SER A 470 3.59 11.99 2.30
N GLY A 471 3.21 12.88 1.38
CA GLY A 471 2.67 12.50 0.08
C GLY A 471 1.66 13.52 -0.45
N SER A 472 1.69 13.75 -1.76
CA SER A 472 0.67 14.53 -2.46
C SER A 472 0.01 13.72 -3.58
N LEU A 473 -1.23 14.09 -3.91
CA LEU A 473 -2.01 13.48 -4.97
C LEU A 473 -2.52 14.54 -5.94
N ASP A 474 -2.24 14.35 -7.23
CA ASP A 474 -2.81 15.09 -8.34
C ASP A 474 -3.82 14.18 -9.05
N VAL A 475 -5.01 14.67 -9.35
CA VAL A 475 -6.06 13.90 -10.04
C VAL A 475 -6.63 14.76 -11.15
N ARG A 476 -6.85 14.18 -12.33
CA ARG A 476 -7.63 14.78 -13.41
C ARG A 476 -8.57 13.72 -13.96
N SER A 477 -9.82 14.07 -14.18
CA SER A 477 -10.80 13.11 -14.65
C SER A 477 -11.95 13.78 -15.41
N GLY A 478 -12.43 13.13 -16.46
CA GLY A 478 -13.70 13.45 -17.09
C GLY A 478 -14.85 12.81 -16.33
N TYR A 479 -15.96 13.53 -16.16
CA TYR A 479 -17.18 13.00 -15.56
C TYR A 479 -18.40 13.26 -16.43
N ARG A 480 -19.40 12.38 -16.29
CA ARG A 480 -20.77 12.58 -16.76
C ARG A 480 -21.73 12.16 -15.66
N PHE A 481 -22.66 13.06 -15.37
CA PHE A 481 -23.74 12.87 -14.41
C PHE A 481 -25.07 13.13 -15.13
N THR A 482 -26.05 12.25 -14.93
CA THR A 482 -27.41 12.43 -15.46
C THR A 482 -28.40 11.94 -14.43
N ARG A 483 -29.45 12.73 -14.16
CA ARG A 483 -30.58 12.32 -13.34
C ARG A 483 -31.87 12.49 -14.13
N LYS A 484 -32.59 11.39 -14.35
CA LYS A 484 -33.87 11.36 -15.06
C LYS A 484 -34.79 10.36 -14.38
N ASP A 485 -36.04 10.74 -14.09
CA ASP A 485 -37.06 9.84 -13.53
C ASP A 485 -36.57 9.05 -12.29
N ASP A 486 -35.81 9.73 -11.40
CA ASP A 486 -35.10 9.17 -10.23
C ASP A 486 -33.99 8.13 -10.49
N GLU A 487 -33.68 7.80 -11.75
CA GLU A 487 -32.46 7.08 -12.10
C GLU A 487 -31.25 8.03 -12.13
N THR A 488 -30.16 7.63 -11.48
CA THR A 488 -28.90 8.39 -11.44
C THR A 488 -27.80 7.64 -12.19
N GLY A 489 -27.33 8.23 -13.29
CA GLY A 489 -26.19 7.75 -14.06
C GLY A 489 -24.93 8.54 -13.72
N ILE A 490 -23.85 7.84 -13.38
CA ILE A 490 -22.51 8.41 -13.17
C ILE A 490 -21.52 7.65 -14.03
N LEU A 491 -20.69 8.36 -14.78
CA LEU A 491 -19.55 7.79 -15.51
C LEU A 491 -18.31 8.63 -15.24
N ILE A 492 -17.22 7.96 -14.88
CA ILE A 492 -15.89 8.57 -14.76
C ILE A 492 -15.04 8.00 -15.91
N SER A 493 -14.34 8.87 -16.63
CA SER A 493 -13.59 8.49 -17.83
C SER A 493 -12.30 9.30 -17.97
N GLY A 494 -11.23 8.68 -18.49
CA GLY A 494 -9.95 9.34 -18.70
C GLY A 494 -9.32 9.82 -17.39
N LEU A 495 -9.57 9.12 -16.28
CA LEU A 495 -9.00 9.45 -14.98
C LEU A 495 -7.49 9.20 -15.03
N SER A 496 -6.73 10.25 -14.72
CA SER A 496 -5.30 10.20 -14.45
C SER A 496 -5.04 10.67 -13.03
N ALA A 497 -4.21 9.94 -12.29
CA ALA A 497 -3.83 10.31 -10.93
C ALA A 497 -2.33 10.10 -10.73
N THR A 498 -1.65 11.05 -10.07
CA THR A 498 -0.23 10.96 -9.74
C THR A 498 -0.04 11.13 -8.24
N LEU A 499 0.58 10.16 -7.61
CA LEU A 499 1.05 10.20 -6.24
C LEU A 499 2.53 10.59 -6.23
N SER A 500 2.91 11.53 -5.38
CA SER A 500 4.29 11.99 -5.25
C SER A 500 4.77 11.95 -3.80
N ASP A 501 5.99 11.45 -3.59
CA ASP A 501 6.71 11.36 -2.31
C ASP A 501 5.89 10.75 -1.15
N VAL A 502 5.20 9.64 -1.43
CA VAL A 502 4.39 8.94 -0.43
C VAL A 502 5.30 8.13 0.49
N ARG A 503 5.30 8.47 1.78
CA ARG A 503 5.98 7.70 2.83
C ARG A 503 4.98 7.15 3.83
N LEU A 504 4.97 5.84 4.03
CA LEU A 504 4.10 5.17 4.99
C LEU A 504 4.91 4.61 6.16
N LYS A 505 4.41 4.89 7.37
CA LYS A 505 4.98 4.42 8.63
C LYS A 505 4.06 3.42 9.32
N GLN A 506 4.64 2.39 9.90
CA GLN A 506 3.89 1.44 10.71
C GLN A 506 3.63 2.04 12.11
N ARG A 507 2.37 2.03 12.58
CA ARG A 507 2.00 2.70 13.85
C ARG A 507 2.67 2.13 15.09
N GLU A 508 2.86 0.81 15.12
CA GLU A 508 3.39 0.11 16.29
C GLU A 508 4.91 0.27 16.44
N GLU A 509 5.64 0.42 15.33
CA GLU A 509 7.11 0.39 15.32
C GLU A 509 7.74 1.74 14.94
N GLY A 510 7.01 2.64 14.27
CA GLY A 510 7.48 3.97 13.88
C GLY A 510 8.42 4.01 12.67
N GLU A 511 8.75 2.86 12.06
CA GLU A 511 9.64 2.75 10.90
C GLU A 511 8.90 2.98 9.57
N ASP A 512 9.61 3.56 8.60
CA ASP A 512 9.16 3.66 7.21
C ASP A 512 9.20 2.27 6.56
N PHE A 513 8.03 1.74 6.16
CA PHE A 513 7.98 0.43 5.48
C PHE A 513 7.72 0.55 3.98
N LEU A 514 7.21 1.69 3.50
CA LEU A 514 6.97 1.95 2.09
C LEU A 514 7.29 3.41 1.76
N TRP A 515 8.15 3.61 0.76
CA TRP A 515 8.37 4.91 0.14
C TRP A 515 8.20 4.80 -1.37
N ILE A 516 7.34 5.66 -1.91
CA ILE A 516 7.03 5.76 -3.34
C ILE A 516 7.36 7.20 -3.77
N PRO A 517 8.47 7.43 -4.50
CA PRO A 517 8.80 8.74 -5.05
C PRO A 517 7.71 9.23 -5.99
N GLU A 518 7.25 8.35 -6.88
CA GLU A 518 6.18 8.63 -7.83
C GLU A 518 5.42 7.35 -8.18
N ALA A 519 4.09 7.45 -8.23
CA ALA A 519 3.22 6.44 -8.84
C ALA A 519 2.12 7.13 -9.63
N SER A 520 1.82 6.66 -10.82
CA SER A 520 0.76 7.22 -11.66
C SER A 520 -0.21 6.16 -12.15
N VAL A 521 -1.46 6.58 -12.29
CA VAL A 521 -2.53 5.85 -12.95
C VAL A 521 -2.98 6.71 -14.13
N THR A 522 -3.16 6.10 -15.30
CA THR A 522 -3.60 6.79 -16.52
C THR A 522 -4.73 6.04 -17.21
N ASP A 523 -5.61 6.80 -17.86
CA ASP A 523 -6.76 6.31 -18.63
C ASP A 523 -7.65 5.34 -17.85
N ALA A 524 -7.99 5.70 -16.61
CA ALA A 524 -8.92 4.93 -15.80
C ALA A 524 -10.38 5.36 -16.04
N SER A 525 -11.30 4.40 -15.99
CA SER A 525 -12.73 4.60 -16.13
C SER A 525 -13.50 3.75 -15.13
N ILE A 526 -14.60 4.31 -14.63
CA ILE A 526 -15.48 3.66 -13.66
C ILE A 526 -16.91 3.82 -14.19
N ASP A 527 -17.55 2.70 -14.49
CA ASP A 527 -18.95 2.62 -14.91
C ASP A 527 -19.74 1.77 -13.89
N PRO A 528 -20.39 2.42 -12.90
CA PRO A 528 -21.22 1.74 -11.91
C PRO A 528 -22.43 1.01 -12.50
N ALA A 529 -22.96 1.47 -13.65
CA ALA A 529 -24.09 0.81 -14.31
C ALA A 529 -23.66 -0.54 -14.90
N ARG A 530 -22.44 -0.61 -15.47
CA ARG A 530 -21.82 -1.86 -15.95
C ARG A 530 -21.13 -2.68 -14.85
N ARG A 531 -20.92 -2.09 -13.67
CA ARG A 531 -20.07 -2.62 -12.58
C ARG A 531 -18.68 -2.96 -13.09
N GLU A 532 -18.10 -2.02 -13.83
CA GLU A 532 -16.81 -2.18 -14.50
C GLU A 532 -15.84 -1.08 -14.08
N ILE A 533 -14.59 -1.48 -13.82
CA ILE A 533 -13.45 -0.58 -13.61
C ILE A 533 -12.36 -0.99 -14.59
N VAL A 534 -11.97 -0.07 -15.48
CA VAL A 534 -10.87 -0.28 -16.42
C VAL A 534 -9.79 0.73 -16.11
N VAL A 535 -8.56 0.27 -15.91
CA VAL A 535 -7.38 1.11 -15.71
C VAL A 535 -6.43 0.89 -16.90
N GLY A 536 -6.10 1.95 -17.62
CA GLY A 536 -5.17 1.91 -18.75
C GLY A 536 -3.77 1.48 -18.31
N ALA A 537 -3.08 2.31 -17.53
CA ALA A 537 -1.78 1.95 -16.98
C ALA A 537 -1.62 2.39 -15.52
N ALA A 538 -0.96 1.57 -14.71
CA ALA A 538 -0.49 1.90 -13.37
C ALA A 538 1.03 1.70 -13.30
N VAL A 539 1.79 2.78 -13.08
CA VAL A 539 3.25 2.77 -13.15
C VAL A 539 3.84 3.37 -11.90
N THR A 540 4.93 2.79 -11.39
CA THR A 540 5.71 3.36 -10.29
C THR A 540 7.17 3.00 -10.42
N GLU A 541 8.06 3.87 -9.96
CA GLU A 541 9.49 3.64 -10.04
C GLU A 541 10.26 4.09 -8.80
N ARG A 542 11.44 3.48 -8.60
CA ARG A 542 12.44 3.86 -7.59
C ARG A 542 11.92 3.81 -6.14
N GLY A 543 10.87 3.05 -5.86
CA GLY A 543 10.32 2.88 -4.52
C GLY A 543 11.12 1.93 -3.63
N THR A 544 10.93 2.05 -2.32
CA THR A 544 11.48 1.13 -1.32
C THR A 544 10.37 0.46 -0.54
N LEU A 545 10.53 -0.82 -0.24
CA LEU A 545 9.56 -1.62 0.51
C LEU A 545 10.27 -2.50 1.54
N ALA A 546 9.85 -2.45 2.80
CA ALA A 546 10.31 -3.33 3.87
C ALA A 546 9.19 -4.31 4.23
N ILE A 547 9.43 -5.59 3.96
CA ILE A 547 8.54 -6.70 4.31
C ILE A 547 9.18 -7.46 5.46
N ARG A 548 8.44 -7.56 6.56
CA ARG A 548 8.86 -8.32 7.73
C ARG A 548 7.85 -9.41 8.02
N ARG A 549 8.32 -10.65 8.14
CA ARG A 549 7.53 -11.79 8.60
C ARG A 549 7.81 -12.01 10.08
N ALA A 550 6.77 -11.88 10.89
CA ALA A 550 6.84 -12.07 12.34
C ALA A 550 6.94 -13.56 12.71
N PRO A 551 7.33 -13.91 13.95
CA PRO A 551 7.41 -15.31 14.42
C PRO A 551 6.11 -16.11 14.29
N ASP A 552 4.95 -15.43 14.30
CA ASP A 552 3.63 -16.04 14.06
C ASP A 552 3.35 -16.35 12.58
N GLY A 553 4.32 -16.08 11.69
CA GLY A 553 4.25 -16.33 10.26
C GLY A 553 3.53 -15.23 9.45
N GLY A 554 2.88 -14.26 10.10
CA GLY A 554 2.22 -13.14 9.44
C GLY A 554 3.19 -12.04 9.02
N THR A 555 2.86 -11.30 7.95
CA THR A 555 3.69 -10.18 7.46
C THR A 555 3.11 -8.83 7.86
N ASN A 556 3.99 -7.83 8.08
CA ASN A 556 3.58 -6.45 8.35
C ASN A 556 2.67 -5.88 7.23
N VAL A 557 2.96 -6.20 5.97
CA VAL A 557 2.17 -5.77 4.81
C VAL A 557 0.80 -6.45 4.71
N ALA A 558 0.62 -7.66 5.25
CA ALA A 558 -0.69 -8.33 5.28
C ALA A 558 -1.63 -7.74 6.36
N ARG A 559 -1.07 -7.02 7.34
CA ARG A 559 -1.81 -6.44 8.48
C ARG A 559 -2.13 -4.95 8.31
N LEU A 560 -1.97 -4.39 7.10
CA LEU A 560 -2.14 -2.95 6.85
C LEU A 560 -3.59 -2.46 6.95
N LEU A 561 -4.54 -3.34 6.65
CA LEU A 561 -5.96 -3.06 6.83
C LEU A 561 -6.37 -3.39 8.27
N ALA A 562 -7.22 -2.55 8.86
CA ALA A 562 -7.86 -2.90 10.12
C ALA A 562 -8.81 -4.09 9.87
N GLY A 563 -8.32 -5.32 10.04
CA GLY A 563 -9.18 -6.50 10.12
C GLY A 563 -10.17 -6.37 11.27
N GLU A 564 -11.37 -6.91 11.10
CA GLU A 564 -12.37 -7.05 12.17
C GLU A 564 -11.70 -7.52 13.47
N PRO A 565 -12.11 -6.98 14.63
CA PRO A 565 -11.52 -7.36 15.90
C PRO A 565 -11.62 -8.87 16.05
N ALA A 566 -10.46 -9.50 16.24
CA ALA A 566 -10.38 -10.91 16.60
C ALA A 566 -11.29 -11.13 17.81
N ALA A 567 -12.31 -11.95 17.62
CA ALA A 567 -13.21 -12.37 18.68
C ALA A 567 -12.38 -13.03 19.79
N ALA A 568 -12.23 -12.33 20.90
CA ALA A 568 -11.83 -12.89 22.18
C ALA A 568 -12.65 -12.21 23.27
N GLY A 569 -13.53 -12.98 23.92
CA GLY A 569 -14.10 -12.64 25.21
C GLY A 569 -15.48 -11.99 25.21
N LYS A 570 -16.48 -12.84 25.44
CA LYS A 570 -17.87 -12.62 25.86
C LYS A 570 -18.23 -11.29 26.57
N THR A 571 -19.50 -10.94 26.39
CA THR A 571 -20.40 -10.01 27.11
C THR A 571 -20.28 -8.51 26.84
N ALA A 572 -21.06 -8.03 25.87
CA ALA A 572 -21.98 -6.89 26.06
C ALA A 572 -22.94 -6.81 24.87
N SER A 573 -24.18 -7.24 25.07
CA SER A 573 -25.32 -6.93 24.22
C SER A 573 -25.66 -5.44 24.37
N VAL A 574 -25.41 -4.64 23.33
CA VAL A 574 -26.04 -3.33 23.16
C VAL A 574 -27.27 -3.52 22.26
N PRO A 575 -28.47 -3.06 22.65
CA PRO A 575 -29.65 -3.19 21.80
C PRO A 575 -29.53 -2.18 20.65
N SER A 576 -29.33 -2.68 19.43
CA SER A 576 -29.55 -1.90 18.21
C SER A 576 -31.02 -2.03 17.82
N ALA A 577 -31.77 -0.96 18.02
CA ALA A 577 -33.10 -0.80 17.48
C ALA A 577 -33.02 -0.57 15.96
N GLY A 578 -33.66 -1.47 15.21
CA GLY A 578 -34.33 -1.21 13.94
C GLY A 578 -33.50 -0.72 12.75
N ASN A 579 -32.98 -1.65 11.94
CA ASN A 579 -33.50 -1.80 10.57
C ASN A 579 -32.99 -3.08 9.88
N ALA A 580 -33.94 -3.80 9.30
CA ALA A 580 -33.87 -4.85 8.29
C ALA A 580 -32.50 -5.50 7.98
N ALA A 581 -32.38 -6.76 8.39
CA ALA A 581 -31.48 -7.73 7.75
C ALA A 581 -31.89 -7.91 6.27
N GLY A 582 -31.37 -7.05 5.40
CA GLY A 582 -31.35 -7.29 3.97
C GLY A 582 -30.46 -8.49 3.68
N LYS A 583 -31.02 -9.52 3.06
CA LYS A 583 -30.25 -10.58 2.38
C LYS A 583 -29.11 -9.92 1.56
N PRO A 584 -27.89 -10.49 1.52
CA PRO A 584 -26.83 -9.95 0.69
C PRO A 584 -27.35 -9.85 -0.75
N VAL A 585 -27.36 -8.62 -1.28
CA VAL A 585 -27.86 -8.35 -2.62
C VAL A 585 -26.98 -9.09 -3.60
N SER A 586 -27.51 -10.19 -4.13
CA SER A 586 -27.01 -10.98 -5.26
C SER A 586 -27.01 -10.11 -6.52
N GLY A 587 -26.06 -9.19 -6.63
CA GLY A 587 -25.77 -8.49 -7.88
C GLY A 587 -24.50 -9.02 -8.53
N LYS A 588 -24.41 -8.94 -9.87
CA LYS A 588 -23.22 -9.31 -10.66
C LYS A 588 -21.94 -8.73 -10.02
N PRO A 589 -20.86 -9.51 -9.83
CA PRO A 589 -19.62 -9.00 -9.24
C PRO A 589 -19.00 -7.92 -10.14
N TRP A 590 -18.26 -7.00 -9.53
CA TRP A 590 -17.50 -6.00 -10.27
C TRP A 590 -16.41 -6.67 -11.12
N VAL A 591 -16.28 -6.23 -12.37
CA VAL A 591 -15.17 -6.60 -13.24
C VAL A 591 -14.14 -5.48 -13.21
N VAL A 592 -12.96 -5.80 -12.67
CA VAL A 592 -11.79 -4.92 -12.64
C VAL A 592 -10.76 -5.41 -13.64
N THR A 593 -10.30 -4.52 -14.52
CA THR A 593 -9.28 -4.77 -15.54
C THR A 593 -8.20 -3.68 -15.47
N LEU A 594 -6.93 -4.06 -15.32
CA LEU A 594 -5.74 -3.21 -15.42
C LEU A 594 -4.94 -3.66 -16.66
N ARG A 595 -4.93 -2.83 -17.71
CA ARG A 595 -4.31 -3.21 -18.99
C ARG A 595 -2.79 -3.30 -18.88
N THR A 596 -2.16 -2.37 -18.16
CA THR A 596 -0.71 -2.38 -17.92
C THR A 596 -0.39 -2.02 -16.48
N ALA A 597 0.46 -2.80 -15.82
CA ALA A 597 1.03 -2.49 -14.51
C ALA A 597 2.55 -2.56 -14.60
N ALA A 598 3.27 -1.55 -14.12
CA ALA A 598 4.72 -1.52 -14.13
C ALA A 598 5.30 -1.03 -12.80
N ILE A 599 6.28 -1.77 -12.29
CA ILE A 599 7.15 -1.40 -11.17
C ILE A 599 8.57 -1.43 -11.70
N ASP A 600 9.32 -0.33 -11.61
CA ASP A 600 10.71 -0.25 -12.10
C ASP A 600 11.69 0.21 -11.02
N ARG A 601 12.86 -0.43 -10.97
CA ARG A 601 13.99 -0.06 -10.06
C ARG A 601 13.60 0.01 -8.58
N TYR A 602 12.72 -0.88 -8.11
CA TYR A 602 12.38 -0.96 -6.69
C TYR A 602 13.48 -1.65 -5.87
N ALA A 603 13.62 -1.26 -4.60
CA ALA A 603 14.45 -1.94 -3.62
C ALA A 603 13.56 -2.54 -2.52
N VAL A 604 13.59 -3.85 -2.35
CA VAL A 604 12.78 -4.56 -1.35
C VAL A 604 13.69 -5.22 -0.34
N ARG A 605 13.46 -4.95 0.95
CA ARG A 605 14.10 -5.67 2.05
C ARG A 605 13.09 -6.64 2.64
N PHE A 606 13.43 -7.91 2.64
CA PHE A 606 12.64 -8.98 3.23
C PHE A 606 13.36 -9.53 4.46
N GLU A 607 12.70 -9.49 5.61
CA GLU A 607 13.20 -10.00 6.89
C GLU A 607 12.25 -11.08 7.40
N ASP A 608 12.72 -12.33 7.52
CA ASP A 608 11.96 -13.43 8.08
C ASP A 608 12.45 -13.78 9.50
N ARG A 609 11.62 -13.46 10.50
CA ARG A 609 11.88 -13.75 11.92
C ARG A 609 11.28 -15.07 12.40
N THR A 610 10.82 -15.93 11.48
CA THR A 610 10.39 -17.30 11.84
C THR A 610 11.58 -18.26 12.07
N THR A 611 12.80 -17.84 11.71
CA THR A 611 14.05 -18.56 11.94
C THR A 611 14.95 -17.81 12.91
N ASP A 612 15.86 -18.52 13.59
CA ASP A 612 16.92 -17.94 14.41
C ASP A 612 18.30 -18.42 13.90
N PRO A 613 19.17 -17.54 13.38
CA PRO A 613 18.96 -16.10 13.18
C PRO A 613 17.92 -15.77 12.08
N PRO A 614 17.38 -14.53 12.05
CA PRO A 614 16.47 -14.09 11.00
C PRO A 614 17.10 -14.16 9.61
N VAL A 615 16.29 -14.48 8.60
CA VAL A 615 16.71 -14.41 7.19
C VAL A 615 16.50 -13.01 6.66
N GLU A 616 17.57 -12.39 6.16
CA GLU A 616 17.52 -11.09 5.50
C GLU A 616 17.85 -11.23 4.01
N LEU A 617 16.93 -10.76 3.15
CA LEU A 617 17.08 -10.74 1.70
C LEU A 617 16.87 -9.31 1.18
N ALA A 618 17.86 -8.81 0.43
CA ALA A 618 17.75 -7.56 -0.32
C ALA A 618 17.50 -7.88 -1.80
N LEU A 619 16.38 -7.40 -2.31
CA LEU A 619 16.01 -7.44 -3.73
C LEU A 619 16.23 -6.05 -4.32
N ASP A 620 17.26 -5.91 -5.13
CA ASP A 620 17.61 -4.67 -5.80
C ASP A 620 17.15 -4.66 -7.25
N ARG A 621 16.94 -3.45 -7.80
CA ARG A 621 16.53 -3.22 -9.19
C ARG A 621 15.32 -4.07 -9.60
N LEU A 622 14.36 -4.26 -8.70
CA LEU A 622 13.15 -5.03 -8.96
C LEU A 622 12.37 -4.36 -10.09
N ARG A 623 12.11 -5.13 -11.14
CA ARG A 623 11.23 -4.77 -12.25
C ARG A 623 10.10 -5.78 -12.34
N MET A 624 8.89 -5.29 -12.45
CA MET A 624 7.70 -6.09 -12.71
C MET A 624 6.89 -5.38 -13.78
N HIS A 625 6.50 -6.09 -14.82
CA HIS A 625 5.60 -5.60 -15.84
C HIS A 625 4.51 -6.65 -16.07
N ALA A 626 3.25 -6.24 -15.97
CA ALA A 626 2.11 -7.12 -16.15
C ALA A 626 1.10 -6.50 -17.10
N GLU A 627 0.51 -7.32 -17.98
CA GLU A 627 -0.47 -6.90 -18.97
C GLU A 627 -1.79 -7.66 -18.75
N ASN A 628 -2.91 -6.97 -18.96
CA ASN A 628 -4.26 -7.52 -18.94
C ASN A 628 -4.61 -8.25 -17.62
N ILE A 629 -4.30 -7.63 -16.49
CA ILE A 629 -4.70 -8.13 -15.17
C ILE A 629 -6.21 -7.95 -15.04
N THR A 630 -7.00 -9.01 -14.97
CA THR A 630 -8.45 -8.89 -14.87
C THR A 630 -9.08 -9.94 -13.97
N THR A 631 -10.17 -9.55 -13.33
CA THR A 631 -11.05 -10.42 -12.53
C THR A 631 -12.08 -11.15 -13.39
N GLU A 632 -12.16 -10.86 -14.69
CA GLU A 632 -12.99 -11.60 -15.64
C GLU A 632 -12.54 -13.07 -15.71
N ARG A 633 -13.51 -13.99 -15.61
CA ARG A 633 -13.23 -15.44 -15.57
C ARG A 633 -12.56 -15.90 -16.86
N ASN A 634 -11.56 -16.79 -16.73
CA ASN A 634 -10.82 -17.43 -17.82
C ASN A 634 -9.98 -16.49 -18.72
N ARG A 635 -9.78 -15.24 -18.31
CA ARG A 635 -8.85 -14.34 -18.99
C ARG A 635 -7.42 -14.55 -18.51
N LYS A 636 -6.47 -14.49 -19.45
CA LYS A 636 -5.04 -14.62 -19.19
C LYS A 636 -4.34 -13.27 -19.38
N GLY A 637 -3.56 -12.88 -18.38
CA GLY A 637 -2.60 -11.78 -18.46
C GLY A 637 -1.19 -12.29 -18.74
N LYS A 638 -0.26 -11.36 -19.01
CA LYS A 638 1.19 -11.65 -19.11
C LYS A 638 1.91 -11.00 -17.95
N LEU A 639 2.95 -11.64 -17.43
CA LEU A 639 3.78 -11.14 -16.33
C LEU A 639 5.25 -11.36 -16.67
N THR A 640 6.06 -10.31 -16.51
CA THR A 640 7.51 -10.39 -16.46
C THR A 640 8.00 -9.80 -15.15
N PHE A 641 8.94 -10.47 -14.51
CA PHE A 641 9.56 -10.07 -13.25
C PHE A 641 11.07 -10.27 -13.36
N SER A 642 11.86 -9.33 -12.85
CA SER A 642 13.31 -9.49 -12.72
C SER A 642 13.85 -8.72 -11.52
N THR A 643 14.81 -9.28 -10.81
CA THR A 643 15.48 -8.61 -9.68
C THR A 643 16.90 -9.14 -9.50
N THR A 644 17.74 -8.36 -8.82
CA THR A 644 19.04 -8.80 -8.33
C THR A 644 18.93 -9.11 -6.84
N VAL A 645 19.38 -10.29 -6.42
CA VAL A 645 19.39 -10.73 -5.02
C VAL A 645 20.83 -10.81 -4.53
N GLY A 646 21.15 -10.04 -3.48
CA GLY A 646 22.53 -9.90 -3.02
C GLY A 646 23.41 -9.17 -4.05
N ARG A 647 24.71 -9.51 -4.12
CA ARG A 647 25.65 -8.80 -5.02
C ARG A 647 25.59 -9.25 -6.48
N GLU A 648 25.24 -10.51 -6.75
CA GLU A 648 25.42 -11.13 -8.08
C GLU A 648 24.24 -11.99 -8.55
N GLY A 649 23.32 -12.40 -7.66
CA GLY A 649 22.23 -13.29 -8.02
C GLY A 649 21.19 -12.59 -8.88
N ASN A 650 20.80 -13.17 -10.02
CA ASN A 650 19.75 -12.64 -10.88
C ASN A 650 18.57 -13.61 -10.94
N VAL A 651 17.37 -13.10 -10.67
CA VAL A 651 16.13 -13.87 -10.76
C VAL A 651 15.26 -13.21 -11.83
N SER A 652 14.76 -14.00 -12.77
CA SER A 652 13.80 -13.54 -13.78
C SER A 652 12.71 -14.57 -13.99
N LEU A 653 11.50 -14.08 -14.26
CA LEU A 653 10.31 -14.88 -14.51
C LEU A 653 9.52 -14.21 -15.63
N GLY A 654 9.04 -14.99 -16.61
CA GLY A 654 8.23 -14.48 -17.71
C GLY A 654 7.17 -15.50 -18.12
N GLY A 655 5.89 -15.12 -18.12
CA GLY A 655 4.81 -16.09 -18.34
C GLY A 655 3.41 -15.50 -18.46
N ALA A 656 2.43 -16.39 -18.62
CA ALA A 656 1.01 -16.07 -18.58
C ALA A 656 0.41 -16.45 -17.22
N PHE A 657 -0.53 -15.66 -16.73
CA PHE A 657 -1.24 -15.92 -15.47
C PHE A 657 -2.74 -15.64 -15.61
N SER A 658 -3.57 -16.15 -14.70
CA SER A 658 -5.00 -15.81 -14.59
C SER A 658 -5.39 -15.63 -13.12
N ILE A 659 -6.34 -14.73 -12.83
CA ILE A 659 -6.84 -14.50 -11.46
C ILE A 659 -8.02 -15.41 -11.12
N ALA A 660 -8.90 -15.70 -12.09
CA ALA A 660 -10.11 -16.49 -11.88
C ALA A 660 -10.29 -17.57 -12.97
N PRO A 661 -9.91 -18.84 -12.74
CA PRO A 661 -9.21 -19.36 -11.55
C PRO A 661 -7.73 -18.92 -11.50
N PRO A 662 -7.09 -18.92 -10.31
CA PRO A 662 -5.66 -18.68 -10.17
C PRO A 662 -4.81 -19.70 -10.93
N SER A 663 -4.03 -19.25 -11.90
CA SER A 663 -3.02 -20.09 -12.57
C SER A 663 -1.79 -19.27 -12.98
N LEU A 664 -0.64 -19.92 -13.10
CA LEU A 664 0.62 -19.34 -13.59
C LEU A 664 1.32 -20.36 -14.47
N ARG A 665 1.73 -19.96 -15.68
CA ARG A 665 2.63 -20.72 -16.56
C ARG A 665 3.77 -19.81 -16.97
N ALA A 666 4.96 -20.05 -16.44
CA ALA A 666 6.08 -19.13 -16.59
C ALA A 666 7.41 -19.85 -16.82
N LYS A 667 8.27 -19.24 -17.62
CA LYS A 667 9.69 -19.56 -17.68
C LYS A 667 10.39 -18.83 -16.53
N VAL A 668 11.11 -19.58 -15.71
CA VAL A 668 11.88 -19.07 -14.57
C VAL A 668 13.36 -19.28 -14.84
N ARG A 669 14.16 -18.25 -14.58
CA ARG A 669 15.63 -18.32 -14.59
C ARG A 669 16.18 -17.66 -13.34
N VAL A 670 16.90 -18.45 -12.56
CA VAL A 670 17.70 -18.06 -11.41
C VAL A 670 19.15 -18.28 -11.78
N ALA A 671 19.99 -17.28 -11.67
CA ALA A 671 21.42 -17.37 -11.99
C ALA A 671 22.23 -16.87 -10.79
N GLY A 672 23.07 -17.73 -10.23
CA GLY A 672 24.01 -17.33 -9.18
C GLY A 672 23.39 -16.90 -7.84
N PHE A 673 22.24 -17.47 -7.44
CA PHE A 673 21.60 -17.15 -6.16
C PHE A 673 22.44 -17.65 -4.98
N PRO A 674 22.93 -16.78 -4.08
CA PRO A 674 23.80 -17.20 -2.98
C PRO A 674 23.04 -18.02 -1.94
N ILE A 675 23.61 -19.14 -1.48
CA ILE A 675 22.98 -20.03 -0.48
C ILE A 675 23.03 -19.43 0.93
N GLY A 676 24.06 -18.64 1.22
CA GLY A 676 24.34 -18.10 2.57
C GLY A 676 23.13 -17.43 3.25
N PRO A 677 22.45 -16.45 2.61
CA PRO A 677 21.31 -15.76 3.22
C PRO A 677 20.12 -16.66 3.60
N VAL A 678 19.91 -17.77 2.88
CA VAL A 678 18.78 -18.68 3.11
C VAL A 678 19.12 -19.89 3.98
N GLN A 679 20.35 -19.96 4.49
CA GLN A 679 20.83 -21.05 5.36
C GLN A 679 19.98 -21.32 6.62
N PRO A 680 19.42 -20.31 7.32
CA PRO A 680 18.57 -20.55 8.49
C PRO A 680 17.37 -21.47 8.21
N TYR A 681 16.85 -21.52 6.97
CA TYR A 681 15.71 -22.38 6.62
C TYR A 681 15.99 -23.89 6.68
N PHE A 682 17.25 -24.30 6.63
CA PHE A 682 17.63 -25.72 6.63
C PHE A 682 18.70 -26.07 7.67
N THR A 683 19.18 -25.09 8.45
CA THR A 683 20.26 -25.28 9.43
C THR A 683 19.91 -26.25 10.56
N ASP A 684 18.63 -26.36 10.93
CA ASP A 684 18.17 -27.30 11.95
C ASP A 684 17.97 -28.72 11.40
N LYS A 685 17.76 -28.83 10.09
CA LYS A 685 17.54 -30.12 9.40
C LYS A 685 18.86 -30.77 8.99
N VAL A 686 19.88 -29.96 8.71
CA VAL A 686 21.20 -30.42 8.27
C VAL A 686 22.29 -29.80 9.14
N LYS A 687 23.07 -30.65 9.82
CA LYS A 687 24.15 -30.26 10.74
C LYS A 687 25.45 -29.83 10.04
N ILE A 688 25.34 -29.24 8.85
CA ILE A 688 26.46 -28.61 8.14
C ILE A 688 26.31 -27.09 8.15
N LEU A 689 27.44 -26.39 8.11
CA LEU A 689 27.48 -24.95 7.86
C LEU A 689 28.00 -24.73 6.44
N VAL A 690 27.15 -24.21 5.56
CA VAL A 690 27.50 -23.81 4.19
C VAL A 690 28.34 -22.54 4.27
N THR A 691 29.56 -22.60 3.73
CA THR A 691 30.52 -21.49 3.71
C THR A 691 30.62 -20.82 2.34
N GLY A 692 30.10 -21.46 1.29
CA GLY A 692 30.10 -20.97 -0.08
C GLY A 692 29.18 -21.79 -0.97
N GLY A 693 28.73 -21.17 -2.07
CA GLY A 693 27.91 -21.81 -3.08
C GLY A 693 26.81 -20.91 -3.64
N ALA A 694 26.54 -21.05 -4.93
CA ALA A 694 25.47 -20.35 -5.63
C ALA A 694 24.61 -21.33 -6.42
N VAL A 695 23.28 -21.15 -6.35
CA VAL A 695 22.28 -21.95 -7.06
C VAL A 695 21.90 -21.25 -8.36
N SER A 696 21.87 -22.00 -9.45
CA SER A 696 21.24 -21.58 -10.70
C SER A 696 20.13 -22.57 -11.06
N ALA A 697 19.07 -22.09 -11.71
CA ALA A 697 17.99 -22.92 -12.19
C ALA A 697 17.33 -22.27 -13.40
N GLU A 698 17.03 -23.04 -14.44
CA GLU A 698 16.26 -22.59 -15.59
C GLU A 698 15.18 -23.62 -15.92
N GLY A 699 13.93 -23.19 -16.10
CA GLY A 699 12.86 -24.12 -16.42
C GLY A 699 11.49 -23.48 -16.58
N ASN A 700 10.51 -24.30 -16.92
CA ASN A 700 9.10 -23.94 -16.99
C ASN A 700 8.41 -24.38 -15.70
N VAL A 701 7.70 -23.45 -15.07
CA VAL A 701 6.86 -23.67 -13.90
C VAL A 701 5.41 -23.52 -14.31
N SER A 702 4.56 -24.47 -13.92
CA SER A 702 3.10 -24.33 -13.99
C SER A 702 2.46 -24.57 -12.64
N ILE A 703 1.60 -23.64 -12.22
CA ILE A 703 0.81 -23.69 -11.00
C ILE A 703 -0.65 -23.55 -11.39
N ASP A 704 -1.47 -24.53 -11.02
CA ASP A 704 -2.92 -24.49 -11.20
C ASP A 704 -3.59 -24.62 -9.81
N ALA A 705 -4.24 -23.56 -9.35
CA ALA A 705 -4.84 -23.47 -8.01
C ALA A 705 -6.33 -23.16 -8.12
N ALA A 706 -7.15 -24.19 -8.35
CA ALA A 706 -8.60 -24.07 -8.35
C ALA A 706 -9.17 -24.25 -6.93
N LYS A 707 -10.22 -23.50 -6.61
CA LYS A 707 -10.86 -23.52 -5.28
C LYS A 707 -11.48 -24.91 -5.03
N GLY A 708 -11.06 -25.60 -3.97
CA GLY A 708 -11.57 -26.91 -3.59
C GLY A 708 -10.79 -28.12 -4.14
N THR A 709 -9.70 -27.89 -4.89
CA THR A 709 -8.78 -28.95 -5.35
C THR A 709 -7.37 -28.72 -4.81
N PRO A 710 -6.55 -29.77 -4.61
CA PRO A 710 -5.13 -29.61 -4.30
C PRO A 710 -4.43 -28.75 -5.37
N THR A 711 -3.58 -27.81 -4.96
CA THR A 711 -2.78 -27.00 -5.89
C THR A 711 -1.80 -27.90 -6.63
N ASN A 712 -1.91 -27.95 -7.95
CA ASN A 712 -0.99 -28.70 -8.80
C ASN A 712 0.19 -27.81 -9.18
N VAL A 713 1.41 -28.26 -8.89
CA VAL A 713 2.67 -27.59 -9.23
C VAL A 713 3.49 -28.54 -10.08
N GLU A 714 3.90 -28.08 -11.26
CA GLU A 714 4.81 -28.80 -12.16
C GLU A 714 6.02 -27.90 -12.47
N TYR A 715 7.22 -28.49 -12.42
CA TYR A 715 8.48 -27.86 -12.81
C TYR A 715 9.21 -28.75 -13.82
N LYS A 716 9.59 -28.16 -14.95
CA LYS A 716 10.37 -28.82 -16.00
C LYS A 716 11.60 -28.00 -16.38
N GLY A 717 12.80 -28.50 -16.11
CA GLY A 717 14.02 -27.73 -16.38
C GLY A 717 15.30 -28.35 -15.83
N GLU A 718 16.23 -27.49 -15.47
CA GLU A 718 17.54 -27.84 -14.93
C GLU A 718 17.90 -26.95 -13.74
N ALA A 719 18.75 -27.49 -12.86
CA ALA A 719 19.31 -26.77 -11.73
C ALA A 719 20.81 -27.07 -11.62
N SER A 720 21.57 -26.13 -11.08
CA SER A 720 22.97 -26.35 -10.72
C SER A 720 23.34 -25.68 -9.41
N VAL A 721 24.32 -26.25 -8.72
CA VAL A 721 24.98 -25.63 -7.58
C VAL A 721 26.46 -25.49 -7.93
N ASN A 722 26.96 -24.26 -7.93
CA ASN A 722 28.33 -23.95 -8.33
C ASN A 722 29.13 -23.48 -7.11
N GLY A 723 30.38 -23.93 -7.00
CA GLY A 723 31.33 -23.52 -5.96
C GLY A 723 30.86 -23.82 -4.53
N PHE A 724 30.21 -24.97 -4.31
CA PHE A 724 29.69 -25.34 -2.99
C PHE A 724 30.83 -25.70 -2.03
N SER A 725 30.75 -25.21 -0.80
CA SER A 725 31.64 -25.61 0.29
C SER A 725 30.92 -25.61 1.62
N SER A 726 31.25 -26.57 2.48
CA SER A 726 30.64 -26.73 3.80
C SER A 726 31.61 -27.28 4.84
N VAL A 727 31.33 -26.99 6.10
CA VAL A 727 32.04 -27.52 7.26
C VAL A 727 31.09 -28.27 8.19
N ASP A 728 31.61 -29.31 8.86
CA ASP A 728 30.90 -30.02 9.93
C ASP A 728 30.71 -29.06 11.11
N LYS A 729 29.45 -28.81 11.53
CA LYS A 729 29.16 -27.91 12.67
C LYS A 729 29.73 -28.44 13.99
N ALA A 730 29.84 -29.77 14.16
CA ALA A 730 30.32 -30.40 15.39
C ALA A 730 31.85 -30.33 15.52
N ARG A 731 32.58 -30.47 14.41
CA ARG A 731 34.05 -30.56 14.40
C ARG A 731 34.76 -29.31 13.88
N GLY A 732 34.09 -28.49 13.08
CA GLY A 732 34.68 -27.31 12.43
C GLY A 732 35.63 -27.65 11.28
N GLU A 733 35.59 -28.88 10.78
CA GLU A 733 36.42 -29.38 9.68
C GLU A 733 35.68 -29.30 8.35
N GLU A 734 36.42 -29.18 7.23
CA GLU A 734 35.85 -29.26 5.88
C GLU A 734 35.17 -30.62 5.67
N PHE A 735 33.90 -30.59 5.27
CA PHE A 735 33.08 -31.78 5.13
C PHE A 735 32.83 -32.14 3.67
N LEU A 736 32.17 -31.23 2.92
CA LEU A 736 31.81 -31.43 1.52
C LEU A 736 32.10 -30.15 0.73
N ARG A 737 32.80 -30.30 -0.40
CA ARG A 737 33.05 -29.25 -1.39
C ARG A 737 32.92 -29.82 -2.79
N PHE A 738 32.42 -29.04 -3.75
CA PHE A 738 32.43 -29.44 -5.16
C PHE A 738 32.40 -28.21 -6.08
N ALA A 739 32.96 -28.35 -7.29
CA ALA A 739 32.97 -27.25 -8.26
C ALA A 739 31.59 -27.05 -8.86
N THR A 740 30.96 -28.11 -9.35
CA THR A 740 29.61 -28.06 -9.93
C THR A 740 28.83 -29.32 -9.59
N LEU A 741 27.58 -29.14 -9.16
CA LEU A 741 26.54 -30.18 -9.16
C LEU A 741 25.46 -29.72 -10.14
N HIS A 742 25.39 -30.35 -11.32
CA HIS A 742 24.36 -30.10 -12.33
C HIS A 742 23.27 -31.18 -12.24
N ILE A 743 22.01 -30.76 -12.37
CA ILE A 743 20.82 -31.60 -12.34
C ILE A 743 19.99 -31.23 -13.58
N GLY A 744 20.07 -32.05 -14.62
CA GLY A 744 19.44 -31.85 -15.92
C GLY A 744 18.16 -32.67 -16.11
N GLY A 745 17.22 -32.15 -16.89
CA GLY A 745 15.99 -32.85 -17.25
C GLY A 745 15.07 -33.16 -16.06
N VAL A 746 14.95 -32.23 -15.12
CA VAL A 746 14.03 -32.34 -13.97
C VAL A 746 12.58 -32.21 -14.47
N ASP A 747 11.72 -33.18 -14.16
CA ASP A 747 10.25 -33.13 -14.26
C ASP A 747 9.68 -33.48 -12.89
N ALA A 748 9.31 -32.45 -12.14
CA ALA A 748 8.77 -32.56 -10.78
C ALA A 748 7.30 -32.14 -10.75
N ARG A 749 6.42 -32.96 -10.17
CA ARG A 749 4.97 -32.72 -10.06
C ARG A 749 4.49 -32.96 -8.63
N ILE A 750 3.61 -32.09 -8.13
CA ILE A 750 3.07 -32.14 -6.76
C ILE A 750 1.62 -31.60 -6.76
N PRO A 751 0.58 -32.36 -6.33
CA PRO A 751 0.43 -33.82 -6.23
C PRO A 751 -0.23 -34.48 -7.48
N PRO A 752 -0.03 -35.81 -7.71
CA PRO A 752 0.79 -36.74 -6.92
C PRO A 752 2.28 -36.44 -7.07
N THR A 753 3.05 -36.68 -6.00
CA THR A 753 4.49 -36.41 -5.98
C THR A 753 5.22 -37.33 -6.96
N ARG A 754 5.76 -36.77 -8.04
CA ARG A 754 6.57 -37.46 -9.03
C ARG A 754 7.81 -36.63 -9.34
N VAL A 755 8.99 -37.23 -9.28
CA VAL A 755 10.26 -36.55 -9.56
C VAL A 755 11.08 -37.41 -10.51
N VAL A 756 11.23 -36.92 -11.74
CA VAL A 756 12.08 -37.54 -12.76
C VAL A 756 13.26 -36.61 -13.02
N ILE A 757 14.47 -37.14 -13.06
CA ILE A 757 15.70 -36.42 -13.38
C ILE A 757 16.40 -37.22 -14.48
N ASP A 758 16.81 -36.59 -15.58
CA ASP A 758 17.50 -37.31 -16.66
C ASP A 758 19.00 -37.47 -16.36
N GLU A 759 19.65 -36.44 -15.85
CA GLU A 759 21.07 -36.45 -15.52
C GLU A 759 21.40 -35.72 -14.21
N ILE A 760 22.33 -36.26 -13.43
CA ILE A 760 23.01 -35.59 -12.34
C ILE A 760 24.51 -35.67 -12.63
N ALA A 761 25.22 -34.54 -12.69
CA ALA A 761 26.66 -34.52 -12.89
C ALA A 761 27.35 -33.78 -11.75
N LEU A 762 28.33 -34.42 -11.10
CA LEU A 762 29.11 -33.86 -9.99
C LEU A 762 30.58 -33.81 -10.36
N SER A 763 31.17 -32.60 -10.34
CA SER A 763 32.56 -32.36 -10.71
C SER A 763 33.42 -31.84 -9.54
N ASP A 764 34.67 -32.29 -9.51
CA ASP A 764 35.73 -31.85 -8.59
C ASP A 764 35.28 -31.85 -7.12
N PHE A 765 34.63 -32.94 -6.71
CA PHE A 765 34.08 -33.06 -5.37
C PHE A 765 35.14 -33.53 -4.37
N PHE A 766 35.01 -33.04 -3.14
CA PHE A 766 35.77 -33.46 -1.97
C PHE A 766 34.80 -33.84 -0.86
N SER A 767 35.00 -35.00 -0.24
CA SER A 767 34.24 -35.41 0.94
C SER A 767 35.14 -36.03 2.00
N ARG A 768 34.94 -35.64 3.26
CA ARG A 768 35.62 -36.24 4.41
C ARG A 768 34.70 -37.22 5.14
N ILE A 769 35.07 -38.50 5.10
CA ILE A 769 34.35 -39.59 5.76
C ILE A 769 35.16 -40.03 6.97
N ILE A 770 34.55 -40.02 8.14
CA ILE A 770 35.19 -40.39 9.40
C ILE A 770 34.38 -41.53 10.03
N VAL A 771 35.02 -42.67 10.24
CA VAL A 771 34.54 -43.69 11.17
C VAL A 771 34.95 -43.24 12.57
N THR A 772 33.98 -43.00 13.43
CA THR A 772 34.20 -42.49 14.78
C THR A 772 34.67 -43.60 15.73
N PRO A 773 35.17 -43.26 16.94
CA PRO A 773 35.58 -44.27 17.93
C PRO A 773 34.48 -45.24 18.37
N ASP A 774 33.20 -44.90 18.16
CA ASP A 774 32.03 -45.76 18.37
C ASP A 774 31.61 -46.57 17.12
N ALA A 775 32.47 -46.63 16.09
CA ALA A 775 32.23 -47.31 14.82
C ALA A 775 31.04 -46.77 14.00
N THR A 776 30.61 -45.52 14.24
CA THR A 776 29.59 -44.85 13.42
C THR A 776 30.24 -43.95 12.37
N LEU A 777 29.50 -43.61 11.31
CA LEU A 777 30.01 -42.70 10.29
C LEU A 777 29.58 -41.27 10.59
N ASN A 778 30.49 -40.30 10.45
CA ASN A 778 30.15 -38.88 10.57
C ASN A 778 29.00 -38.46 9.64
N VAL A 779 28.89 -39.07 8.45
CA VAL A 779 27.80 -38.80 7.49
C VAL A 779 26.41 -39.18 8.01
N GLN A 780 26.29 -40.17 8.91
CA GLN A 780 25.00 -40.58 9.49
C GLN A 780 24.44 -39.53 10.47
N GLY A 781 25.30 -38.67 11.02
CA GLY A 781 24.91 -37.59 11.93
C GLY A 781 24.57 -36.27 11.25
N ILE A 782 24.76 -36.15 9.93
CA ILE A 782 24.58 -34.92 9.15
C ILE A 782 23.12 -34.52 9.06
N VAL A 783 22.25 -35.46 8.71
CA VAL A 783 20.80 -35.24 8.69
C VAL A 783 20.30 -35.40 10.12
N ALA A 784 19.64 -34.38 10.64
CA ALA A 784 18.99 -34.52 11.93
C ALA A 784 17.96 -35.65 11.81
N LYS A 785 18.14 -36.73 12.59
CA LYS A 785 17.04 -37.68 12.82
C LYS A 785 15.88 -36.81 13.31
N VAL A 786 14.75 -36.89 12.62
CA VAL A 786 13.49 -36.38 13.15
C VAL A 786 13.24 -37.21 14.40
N ALA A 787 13.78 -36.76 15.53
CA ALA A 787 13.36 -37.25 16.82
C ALA A 787 11.87 -36.98 16.85
N ASP A 788 11.09 -38.03 17.08
CA ASP A 788 9.71 -37.93 17.48
C ASP A 788 9.63 -36.86 18.57
N VAL A 789 9.21 -35.65 18.19
CA VAL A 789 8.55 -34.73 19.11
C VAL A 789 7.15 -35.30 19.29
N ARG A 790 7.11 -36.48 19.90
CA ARG A 790 6.01 -36.98 20.69
C ARG A 790 6.61 -37.11 22.07
N ASP A 791 6.46 -36.02 22.82
CA ASP A 791 6.57 -36.08 24.27
C ASP A 791 5.80 -37.31 24.76
N GLU A 792 6.51 -38.18 25.47
CA GLU A 792 5.93 -39.17 26.34
C GLU A 792 5.13 -38.45 27.44
N ALA A 793 3.87 -38.19 27.15
CA ALA A 793 2.84 -37.96 28.15
C ALA A 793 1.63 -38.83 27.80
N SER A 794 1.55 -39.98 28.49
CA SER A 794 0.39 -40.85 28.70
C SER A 794 -0.90 -40.49 27.93
N ALA A 795 -1.14 -41.17 26.81
CA ALA A 795 -2.49 -41.35 26.30
C ALA A 795 -2.66 -42.76 25.72
N LYS A 796 -3.58 -43.51 26.32
CA LYS A 796 -4.08 -44.80 25.87
C LYS A 796 -4.51 -44.70 24.39
N PRO A 797 -4.27 -45.71 23.53
CA PRO A 797 -4.74 -45.66 22.15
C PRO A 797 -6.27 -45.71 22.14
N ALA A 798 -6.92 -44.66 21.65
CA ALA A 798 -8.31 -44.72 21.25
C ALA A 798 -8.40 -45.51 19.93
N PRO A 799 -9.42 -46.38 19.75
CA PRO A 799 -9.62 -47.09 18.49
C PRO A 799 -9.95 -46.07 17.39
N ALA A 800 -9.14 -46.06 16.33
CA ALA A 800 -9.39 -45.26 15.14
C ALA A 800 -10.67 -45.76 14.44
N PRO A 801 -11.53 -44.87 13.91
CA PRO A 801 -12.55 -45.25 12.96
C PRO A 801 -11.85 -45.83 11.72
N ALA A 802 -12.30 -47.01 11.29
CA ALA A 802 -11.97 -47.55 9.98
C ALA A 802 -12.67 -46.70 8.93
N ASP A 803 -11.91 -45.84 8.26
CA ASP A 803 -12.25 -45.36 6.92
C ASP A 803 -11.03 -45.66 6.03
N ASP A 804 -11.28 -46.38 4.94
CA ASP A 804 -10.34 -46.76 3.88
C ASP A 804 -9.83 -45.51 3.14
N ALA A 805 -9.04 -44.68 3.83
CA ALA A 805 -8.21 -43.68 3.19
C ALA A 805 -7.05 -44.43 2.51
N ALA A 806 -7.23 -44.70 1.21
CA ALA A 806 -6.19 -45.22 0.33
C ALA A 806 -4.84 -44.57 0.67
N LYS A 807 -3.88 -45.42 1.06
CA LYS A 807 -2.47 -45.04 1.30
C LYS A 807 -2.05 -44.10 0.16
N PRO A 808 -1.55 -42.87 0.42
CA PRO A 808 -1.15 -41.95 -0.63
C PRO A 808 -0.25 -42.68 -1.63
N PRO A 809 -0.48 -42.56 -2.96
CA PRO A 809 0.35 -43.24 -3.94
C PRO A 809 1.82 -42.92 -3.66
N ALA A 810 2.64 -43.95 -3.54
CA ALA A 810 4.05 -43.82 -3.22
C ALA A 810 4.71 -42.85 -4.20
N ALA A 811 5.50 -41.91 -3.68
CA ALA A 811 6.18 -40.91 -4.51
C ALA A 811 7.11 -41.60 -5.51
N GLU A 812 6.87 -41.43 -6.81
CA GLU A 812 7.72 -42.02 -7.86
C GLU A 812 8.93 -41.13 -8.11
N THR A 813 10.12 -41.60 -7.74
CA THR A 813 11.41 -40.97 -8.05
C THR A 813 12.20 -41.82 -9.06
N ARG A 814 12.68 -41.19 -10.14
CA ARG A 814 13.55 -41.78 -11.17
C ARG A 814 14.72 -40.85 -11.49
N ILE A 815 15.93 -41.39 -11.57
CA ILE A 815 17.14 -40.68 -11.99
C ILE A 815 17.79 -41.45 -13.14
N GLY A 816 17.96 -40.81 -14.29
CA GLY A 816 18.46 -41.42 -15.53
C GLY A 816 19.93 -41.82 -15.43
N THR A 817 20.84 -40.85 -15.30
CA THR A 817 22.28 -41.10 -15.10
C THR A 817 22.86 -40.16 -14.04
N VAL A 818 23.75 -40.67 -13.20
CA VAL A 818 24.58 -39.90 -12.27
C VAL A 818 26.03 -40.03 -12.70
N THR A 819 26.67 -38.95 -13.09
CA THR A 819 28.07 -38.89 -13.53
C THR A 819 28.92 -38.25 -12.45
N LEU A 820 30.06 -38.86 -12.13
CA LEU A 820 31.05 -38.37 -11.18
C LEU A 820 32.35 -38.08 -11.93
N GLN A 821 33.02 -36.96 -11.60
CA GLN A 821 34.30 -36.59 -12.21
C GLN A 821 35.24 -35.92 -11.20
N GLY A 822 36.50 -36.33 -11.17
CA GLY A 822 37.57 -35.64 -10.43
C GLY A 822 37.41 -35.66 -8.91
N GLY A 823 36.77 -36.70 -8.37
CA GLY A 823 36.43 -36.77 -6.95
C GLY A 823 37.60 -37.17 -6.04
N THR A 824 37.61 -36.60 -4.84
CA THR A 824 38.49 -36.98 -3.73
C THR A 824 37.68 -37.30 -2.49
N ILE A 825 37.84 -38.51 -1.95
CA ILE A 825 37.28 -38.91 -0.66
C ILE A 825 38.44 -39.15 0.30
N LEU A 826 38.45 -38.42 1.42
CA LEU A 826 39.37 -38.69 2.51
C LEU A 826 38.63 -39.53 3.56
N LEU A 827 39.04 -40.78 3.71
CA LEU A 827 38.53 -41.70 4.71
C LEU A 827 39.46 -41.67 5.93
N SER A 828 38.92 -41.51 7.13
CA SER A 828 39.67 -41.66 8.38
C SER A 828 38.92 -42.59 9.31
N ASP A 829 39.57 -43.68 9.71
CA ASP A 829 39.04 -44.61 10.69
C ASP A 829 39.68 -44.37 12.05
N GLN A 830 38.88 -43.83 12.97
CA GLN A 830 39.24 -43.55 14.36
C GLN A 830 38.81 -44.67 15.33
N TYR A 831 38.16 -45.71 14.82
CA TYR A 831 37.78 -46.90 15.59
C TYR A 831 39.02 -47.75 15.91
N VAL A 832 40.01 -47.81 15.01
CA VAL A 832 41.29 -48.49 15.21
C VAL A 832 42.38 -47.55 15.73
N LYS A 833 43.35 -48.10 16.47
CA LYS A 833 44.50 -47.37 17.04
C LYS A 833 45.81 -48.03 16.62
N PRO A 834 46.80 -47.28 16.08
CA PRO A 834 46.71 -45.86 15.69
C PRO A 834 45.67 -45.63 14.58
N ASN A 835 45.18 -44.39 14.41
CA ASN A 835 44.10 -44.11 13.45
C ASN A 835 44.55 -44.44 12.02
N TYR A 836 43.67 -45.07 11.23
CA TYR A 836 43.92 -45.30 9.81
C TYR A 836 43.38 -44.13 8.99
N THR A 837 44.12 -43.68 7.98
CA THR A 837 43.65 -42.66 7.03
C THR A 837 43.96 -43.13 5.62
N ALA A 838 43.00 -42.95 4.73
CA ALA A 838 43.12 -43.28 3.32
C ALA A 838 42.58 -42.17 2.42
N SER A 839 43.21 -41.96 1.28
CA SER A 839 42.82 -41.02 0.24
C SER A 839 42.40 -41.77 -1.02
N LEU A 840 41.15 -41.56 -1.43
CA LEU A 840 40.60 -42.06 -2.68
C LEU A 840 40.48 -40.88 -3.64
N VAL A 841 41.26 -40.88 -4.71
CA VAL A 841 41.42 -39.75 -5.64
C VAL A 841 41.01 -40.15 -7.06
N GLU A 842 40.81 -39.15 -7.92
CA GLU A 842 40.39 -39.32 -9.31
C GLU A 842 39.11 -40.15 -9.47
N ILE A 843 38.21 -40.09 -8.47
CA ILE A 843 36.97 -40.85 -8.51
C ILE A 843 36.11 -40.30 -9.65
N GLY A 844 35.73 -41.18 -10.56
CA GLY A 844 34.84 -40.87 -11.65
C GLY A 844 34.11 -42.08 -12.20
N GLY A 845 33.08 -41.85 -13.00
CA GLY A 845 32.25 -42.92 -13.57
C GLY A 845 30.78 -42.55 -13.61
N ARG A 846 29.92 -43.55 -13.78
CA ARG A 846 28.47 -43.34 -13.90
C ARG A 846 27.62 -44.38 -13.19
N VAL A 847 26.45 -43.96 -12.73
CA VAL A 847 25.36 -44.81 -12.24
C VAL A 847 24.12 -44.53 -13.06
N SER A 848 23.56 -45.51 -13.78
CA SER A 848 22.44 -45.30 -14.72
C SER A 848 21.21 -46.14 -14.34
N GLY A 849 20.03 -45.52 -14.28
CA GLY A 849 18.75 -46.22 -14.08
C GLY A 849 18.25 -46.32 -12.64
N LEU A 850 18.57 -45.34 -11.78
CA LEU A 850 18.09 -45.29 -10.40
C LEU A 850 16.57 -45.04 -10.35
N SER A 851 15.84 -45.84 -9.56
CA SER A 851 14.38 -45.77 -9.49
C SER A 851 13.86 -46.30 -8.17
N SER A 852 12.89 -45.61 -7.59
CA SER A 852 12.13 -46.06 -6.40
C SER A 852 11.19 -47.24 -6.67
N GLY A 853 10.81 -47.48 -7.93
CA GLY A 853 9.96 -48.61 -8.31
C GLY A 853 10.62 -49.98 -8.09
N GLU A 854 9.86 -50.93 -7.54
CA GLU A 854 10.33 -52.31 -7.33
C GLU A 854 10.69 -52.99 -8.67
N GLY A 855 11.80 -53.72 -8.69
CA GLY A 855 12.26 -54.50 -9.85
C GLY A 855 13.15 -53.76 -10.86
N ARG A 856 13.27 -52.42 -10.78
CA ARG A 856 14.27 -51.68 -11.58
C ARG A 856 15.62 -51.69 -10.87
N ARG A 857 16.71 -51.89 -11.62
CA ARG A 857 18.09 -51.95 -11.10
C ARG A 857 18.94 -50.98 -11.91
N ALA A 858 19.75 -50.18 -11.24
CA ALA A 858 20.66 -49.23 -11.85
C ALA A 858 22.02 -49.86 -12.10
N ASP A 859 22.61 -49.66 -13.27
CA ASP A 859 23.99 -50.07 -13.58
C ASP A 859 24.99 -49.12 -12.93
N VAL A 860 26.10 -49.65 -12.44
CA VAL A 860 27.20 -48.92 -11.78
C VAL A 860 28.49 -49.23 -12.51
N ASP A 861 29.26 -48.19 -12.85
CA ASP A 861 30.65 -48.27 -13.33
C ASP A 861 31.43 -47.08 -12.76
N LEU A 862 32.20 -47.31 -11.70
CA LEU A 862 33.02 -46.30 -11.03
C LEU A 862 34.49 -46.72 -11.03
N ARG A 863 35.37 -45.74 -11.17
CA ARG A 863 36.82 -45.91 -11.17
C ARG A 863 37.47 -44.85 -10.29
N GLY A 864 38.64 -45.17 -9.76
CA GLY A 864 39.46 -44.23 -9.00
C GLY A 864 40.82 -44.81 -8.66
N LYS A 865 41.56 -44.12 -7.81
CA LYS A 865 42.84 -44.59 -7.26
C LYS A 865 42.86 -44.43 -5.75
N LEU A 866 43.40 -45.42 -5.05
CA LEU A 866 43.68 -45.38 -3.62
C LEU A 866 45.15 -44.99 -3.42
N GLU A 867 45.44 -44.02 -2.54
CA GLU A 867 46.79 -43.50 -2.25
C GLU A 867 47.60 -43.16 -3.51
N ASN A 868 46.95 -42.49 -4.48
CA ASN A 868 47.50 -42.08 -5.79
C ASN A 868 48.08 -43.21 -6.68
N SER A 869 47.99 -44.48 -6.29
CA SER A 869 48.78 -45.55 -6.93
C SER A 869 48.03 -46.86 -7.17
N ALA A 870 47.04 -47.22 -6.34
CA ALA A 870 46.31 -48.49 -6.47
C ALA A 870 44.97 -48.29 -7.22
N PRO A 871 44.79 -48.83 -8.45
CA PRO A 871 43.54 -48.68 -9.19
C PRO A 871 42.36 -49.35 -8.47
N LEU A 872 41.24 -48.64 -8.43
CA LEU A 872 39.94 -49.12 -7.94
C LEU A 872 38.94 -49.15 -9.11
N GLU A 873 38.24 -50.27 -9.25
CA GLU A 873 37.12 -50.42 -10.18
C GLU A 873 35.90 -51.02 -9.47
N ILE A 874 34.72 -50.43 -9.66
CA ILE A 874 33.44 -50.89 -9.10
C ILE A 874 32.44 -51.02 -10.24
N ARG A 875 31.95 -52.23 -10.50
CA ARG A 875 30.95 -52.51 -11.54
C ARG A 875 29.80 -53.33 -11.02
N GLY A 876 28.59 -53.13 -11.53
CA GLY A 876 27.46 -54.01 -11.20
C GLY A 876 26.12 -53.33 -11.25
N ARG A 877 25.17 -53.79 -10.43
CA ARG A 877 23.80 -53.25 -10.37
C ARG A 877 23.34 -52.99 -8.94
N ILE A 878 22.60 -51.91 -8.73
CA ILE A 878 22.05 -51.53 -7.42
C ILE A 878 20.60 -51.03 -7.52
N ASN A 879 19.83 -51.12 -6.44
CA ASN A 879 18.65 -50.30 -6.24
C ASN A 879 18.59 -49.81 -4.79
N PRO A 880 19.13 -48.61 -4.52
CA PRO A 880 19.12 -48.01 -3.19
C PRO A 880 17.85 -47.19 -2.89
N LEU A 881 17.00 -46.93 -3.90
CA LEU A 881 15.80 -46.09 -3.75
C LEU A 881 14.52 -46.89 -3.49
N SER A 882 14.54 -48.22 -3.69
CA SER A 882 13.42 -49.10 -3.36
C SER A 882 13.33 -49.40 -1.87
N GLU A 883 12.14 -49.73 -1.37
CA GLU A 883 11.95 -50.18 0.03
C GLU A 883 12.82 -51.41 0.36
N ASN A 884 12.97 -52.31 -0.61
CA ASN A 884 13.86 -53.47 -0.51
C ASN A 884 15.20 -53.16 -1.18
N LEU A 885 16.28 -53.01 -0.40
CA LEU A 885 17.64 -52.78 -0.92
C LEU A 885 18.09 -53.94 -1.84
N PHE A 886 18.54 -53.60 -3.04
CA PHE A 886 19.20 -54.52 -3.97
C PHE A 886 20.64 -54.07 -4.25
N VAL A 887 21.58 -55.00 -4.18
CA VAL A 887 23.00 -54.78 -4.54
C VAL A 887 23.51 -56.02 -5.26
N ASP A 888 24.27 -55.86 -6.33
CA ASP A 888 24.96 -56.92 -7.09
C ASP A 888 26.22 -56.27 -7.69
N LEU A 889 27.24 -56.07 -6.85
CA LEU A 889 28.44 -55.29 -7.16
C LEU A 889 29.67 -56.17 -7.20
N THR A 890 30.57 -55.88 -8.14
CA THR A 890 31.94 -56.37 -8.19
C THR A 890 32.88 -55.19 -7.92
N VAL A 891 33.82 -55.34 -6.99
CA VAL A 891 34.80 -54.31 -6.62
C VAL A 891 36.19 -54.92 -6.72
N ASP A 892 37.07 -54.30 -7.48
CA ASP A 892 38.44 -54.75 -7.70
C ASP A 892 39.43 -53.67 -7.24
N PHE A 893 40.39 -54.07 -6.40
CA PHE A 893 41.58 -53.30 -6.04
C PHE A 893 42.83 -54.05 -6.55
N LYS A 894 43.78 -53.32 -7.12
CA LYS A 894 45.08 -53.86 -7.55
C LYS A 894 46.22 -53.11 -6.88
N ASP A 895 47.27 -53.84 -6.52
CA ASP A 895 48.55 -53.30 -6.03
C ASP A 895 48.46 -52.40 -4.79
N MET A 896 47.46 -52.65 -3.94
CA MET A 896 47.26 -51.90 -2.71
C MET A 896 48.39 -52.18 -1.71
N ASP A 897 49.03 -51.13 -1.20
CA ASP A 897 50.05 -51.25 -0.16
C ASP A 897 49.41 -51.67 1.17
N LEU A 898 49.93 -52.74 1.77
CA LEU A 898 49.39 -53.28 3.01
C LEU A 898 50.00 -52.62 4.27
N SER A 899 51.15 -51.97 4.18
CA SER A 899 51.80 -51.35 5.35
C SER A 899 50.88 -50.36 6.09
N PRO A 900 50.09 -49.50 5.41
CA PRO A 900 49.12 -48.62 6.08
C PRO A 900 48.00 -49.35 6.86
N LEU A 901 47.75 -50.64 6.59
CA LEU A 901 46.73 -51.44 7.27
C LEU A 901 47.21 -52.08 8.58
N SER A 902 48.45 -51.82 9.02
CA SER A 902 49.00 -52.22 10.32
C SER A 902 48.04 -52.02 11.51
N PRO A 903 47.25 -50.93 11.62
CA PRO A 903 46.30 -50.76 12.73
C PRO A 903 45.24 -51.87 12.82
N TYR A 904 44.76 -52.39 11.69
CA TYR A 904 43.75 -53.45 11.68
C TYR A 904 44.35 -54.80 12.04
N THR A 905 45.52 -55.15 11.50
CA THR A 905 46.18 -56.42 11.84
C THR A 905 46.77 -56.40 13.25
N GLY A 906 47.23 -55.24 13.74
CA GLY A 906 47.63 -55.07 15.13
C GLY A 906 46.46 -55.34 16.07
N ARG A 907 45.29 -54.76 15.79
CA ARG A 907 44.08 -54.95 16.61
C ARG A 907 43.61 -56.41 16.61
N TYR A 908 43.43 -57.03 15.45
CA TYR A 908 42.75 -58.34 15.35
C TYR A 908 43.71 -59.54 15.25
N ALA A 909 44.91 -59.35 14.73
CA ALA A 909 45.94 -60.39 14.57
C ALA A 909 47.09 -60.29 15.59
N GLY A 910 47.22 -59.17 16.33
CA GLY A 910 48.29 -58.97 17.31
C GLY A 910 49.66 -58.66 16.70
N TYR A 911 49.72 -58.34 15.40
CA TYR A 911 50.96 -58.01 14.69
C TYR A 911 50.74 -56.91 13.65
N GLY A 912 51.66 -55.95 13.56
CA GLY A 912 51.68 -54.97 12.47
C GLY A 912 52.08 -55.60 11.13
N ILE A 913 52.00 -54.84 10.03
CA ILE A 913 52.44 -55.26 8.70
C ILE A 913 53.74 -54.54 8.38
N ARG A 914 54.79 -55.29 8.06
CA ARG A 914 56.08 -54.69 7.69
C ARG A 914 56.12 -54.29 6.22
N LYS A 915 55.60 -55.16 5.35
CA LYS A 915 55.43 -54.93 3.91
C LYS A 915 54.48 -55.95 3.29
N GLY A 916 53.91 -55.61 2.14
CA GLY A 916 53.14 -56.51 1.28
C GLY A 916 52.24 -55.73 0.32
N LYS A 917 51.82 -56.38 -0.77
CA LYS A 917 50.80 -55.86 -1.68
C LYS A 917 49.53 -56.71 -1.59
N LEU A 918 48.38 -56.08 -1.77
CA LEU A 918 47.07 -56.72 -1.84
C LEU A 918 46.40 -56.41 -3.17
N ALA A 919 45.93 -57.47 -3.85
CA ALA A 919 44.84 -57.35 -4.81
C ALA A 919 43.58 -57.98 -4.19
N LEU A 920 42.45 -57.29 -4.30
CA LEU A 920 41.20 -57.66 -3.65
C LEU A 920 40.07 -57.62 -4.69
N GLY A 921 39.45 -58.76 -4.95
CA GLY A 921 38.25 -58.88 -5.78
C GLY A 921 37.04 -59.25 -4.91
N LEU A 922 36.05 -58.37 -4.83
CA LEU A 922 34.84 -58.54 -4.02
C LEU A 922 33.63 -58.66 -4.93
N LYS A 923 32.77 -59.65 -4.72
CA LYS A 923 31.49 -59.77 -5.43
C LYS A 923 30.34 -59.94 -4.44
N TYR A 924 29.50 -58.92 -4.31
CA TYR A 924 28.52 -58.78 -3.23
C TYR A 924 27.11 -58.67 -3.81
N ARG A 925 26.25 -59.61 -3.44
CA ARG A 925 24.84 -59.64 -3.79
C ARG A 925 23.95 -59.54 -2.56
N ILE A 926 23.13 -58.50 -2.50
CA ILE A 926 22.08 -58.29 -1.48
C ILE A 926 20.73 -58.30 -2.18
N GLU A 927 19.87 -59.24 -1.82
CA GLU A 927 18.50 -59.31 -2.36
C GLU A 927 17.56 -59.83 -1.26
N LYS A 928 16.43 -59.15 -1.05
CA LYS A 928 15.44 -59.49 0.01
C LYS A 928 16.10 -59.68 1.39
N LYS A 929 17.01 -58.77 1.76
CA LYS A 929 17.78 -58.80 3.01
C LYS A 929 18.68 -60.03 3.20
N LYS A 930 18.97 -60.80 2.15
CA LYS A 930 19.99 -61.86 2.16
C LYS A 930 21.26 -61.35 1.49
N LEU A 931 22.39 -61.45 2.17
CA LEU A 931 23.74 -61.21 1.66
C LEU A 931 24.35 -62.52 1.16
N ASP A 932 24.93 -62.46 -0.03
CA ASP A 932 25.77 -63.47 -0.66
C ASP A 932 27.01 -62.77 -1.20
N ALA A 933 28.18 -63.03 -0.61
CA ALA A 933 29.42 -62.33 -0.89
C ALA A 933 30.56 -63.31 -1.16
N GLU A 934 31.37 -63.01 -2.17
CA GLU A 934 32.59 -63.73 -2.55
C GLU A 934 33.77 -62.74 -2.39
N ASN A 935 34.81 -63.14 -1.66
CA ASN A 935 35.96 -62.29 -1.37
C ASN A 935 37.24 -63.00 -1.82
N LYS A 936 37.84 -62.54 -2.92
CA LYS A 936 39.12 -63.03 -3.45
C LYS A 936 40.23 -62.12 -2.97
N VAL A 937 41.09 -62.66 -2.12
CA VAL A 937 42.22 -61.95 -1.52
C VAL A 937 43.49 -62.53 -2.12
N PHE A 938 44.31 -61.69 -2.75
CA PHE A 938 45.64 -62.03 -3.23
C PHE A 938 46.67 -61.17 -2.51
N LEU A 939 47.58 -61.78 -1.77
CA LEU A 939 48.66 -61.08 -1.08
C LEU A 939 49.99 -61.45 -1.71
N ASP A 940 50.81 -60.46 -2.06
CA ASP A 940 52.17 -60.65 -2.56
C ASP A 940 53.21 -60.10 -1.57
N GLN A 941 54.28 -60.86 -1.37
CA GLN A 941 55.40 -60.58 -0.45
C GLN A 941 55.03 -60.17 0.99
N PHE A 942 53.85 -60.57 1.46
CA PHE A 942 53.32 -60.16 2.76
C PHE A 942 54.18 -60.62 3.93
N THR A 943 54.60 -59.72 4.83
CA THR A 943 55.29 -60.08 6.07
C THR A 943 54.77 -59.29 7.27
N PHE A 944 54.57 -60.00 8.39
CA PHE A 944 54.25 -59.38 9.66
C PHE A 944 55.45 -58.62 10.23
N GLY A 945 55.16 -57.49 10.88
CA GLY A 945 56.07 -56.72 11.70
C GLY A 945 56.10 -57.19 13.15
N GLU A 946 56.34 -56.24 14.05
CA GLU A 946 56.43 -56.49 15.49
C GLU A 946 55.08 -56.88 16.10
N ALA A 947 55.13 -57.53 17.27
CA ALA A 947 53.95 -57.87 18.04
C ALA A 947 53.31 -56.58 18.57
N VAL A 948 51.99 -56.51 18.48
CA VAL A 948 51.19 -55.39 18.97
C VAL A 948 50.30 -55.93 20.08
N ASP A 949 50.38 -55.32 21.26
CA ASP A 949 49.51 -55.67 22.38
C ASP A 949 48.08 -55.17 22.09
N SER A 950 47.14 -56.09 21.95
CA SER A 950 45.73 -55.78 21.66
C SER A 950 44.81 -56.78 22.37
N PRO A 951 43.79 -56.29 23.12
CA PRO A 951 42.83 -57.14 23.80
C PRO A 951 41.90 -57.90 22.84
N ASP A 952 41.72 -57.37 21.62
CA ASP A 952 40.88 -57.96 20.57
C ASP A 952 41.67 -58.93 19.65
N ALA A 953 42.97 -59.13 19.90
CA ALA A 953 43.80 -59.98 19.06
C ALA A 953 43.44 -61.47 19.21
N THR A 954 43.46 -62.20 18.10
CA THR A 954 43.26 -63.64 18.10
C THR A 954 44.37 -64.38 18.85
N LYS A 955 44.01 -65.46 19.55
CA LYS A 955 44.97 -66.35 20.23
C LYS A 955 45.62 -67.38 19.29
N LEU A 956 45.22 -67.42 18.02
CA LEU A 956 45.72 -68.36 17.02
C LEU A 956 47.14 -67.97 16.55
N PRO A 957 48.01 -68.94 16.19
CA PRO A 957 49.38 -68.67 15.74
C PRO A 957 49.40 -68.13 14.30
N VAL A 958 48.98 -66.87 14.10
CA VAL A 958 48.77 -66.25 12.78
C VAL A 958 50.03 -66.23 11.88
N ARG A 959 51.23 -66.14 12.47
CA ARG A 959 52.50 -66.22 11.71
C ARG A 959 52.70 -67.59 11.06
N LEU A 960 52.34 -68.66 11.76
CA LEU A 960 52.41 -70.02 11.23
C LEU A 960 51.34 -70.22 10.14
N ALA A 961 50.13 -69.72 10.38
CA ALA A 961 49.04 -69.78 9.38
C ALA A 961 49.44 -69.09 8.07
N VAL A 962 50.01 -67.88 8.14
CA VAL A 962 50.50 -67.16 6.96
C VAL A 962 51.66 -67.88 6.28
N ALA A 963 52.58 -68.49 7.03
CA ALA A 963 53.67 -69.28 6.44
C ALA A 963 53.18 -70.53 5.70
N LEU A 964 52.08 -71.14 6.15
CA LEU A 964 51.45 -72.31 5.51
C LEU A 964 50.61 -71.95 4.28
N LEU A 965 50.06 -70.73 4.26
CA LEU A 965 49.23 -70.24 3.15
C LEU A 965 50.05 -69.63 2.01
N LYS A 966 51.35 -69.37 2.23
CA LYS A 966 52.27 -68.89 1.21
C LYS A 966 52.70 -70.03 0.28
N ASP A 967 52.68 -69.75 -1.02
CA ASP A 967 53.24 -70.64 -2.03
C ASP A 967 54.77 -70.49 -2.18
N ARG A 968 55.37 -71.13 -3.19
CA ARG A 968 56.81 -71.06 -3.47
C ARG A 968 57.29 -69.67 -3.91
N LYS A 969 56.40 -68.80 -4.39
CA LYS A 969 56.69 -67.42 -4.80
C LYS A 969 56.46 -66.44 -3.66
N GLY A 970 55.89 -66.88 -2.54
CA GLY A 970 55.54 -66.04 -1.40
C GLY A 970 54.16 -65.38 -1.52
N GLU A 971 53.34 -65.87 -2.45
CA GLU A 971 51.99 -65.40 -2.77
C GLU A 971 50.95 -66.15 -1.91
N ILE A 972 49.86 -65.46 -1.53
CA ILE A 972 48.74 -66.05 -0.77
C ILE A 972 47.44 -65.78 -1.52
N HIS A 973 46.69 -66.84 -1.82
CA HIS A 973 45.37 -66.75 -2.45
C HIS A 973 44.30 -67.28 -1.49
N LEU A 974 43.33 -66.43 -1.14
CA LEU A 974 42.19 -66.82 -0.31
C LEU A 974 40.89 -66.51 -1.05
N ASP A 975 39.98 -67.48 -1.04
CA ASP A 975 38.60 -67.31 -1.49
C ASP A 975 37.68 -67.51 -0.28
N LEU A 976 37.01 -66.45 0.14
CA LEU A 976 36.23 -66.41 1.38
C LEU A 976 34.76 -66.08 1.06
N PRO A 977 33.91 -67.09 0.81
CA PRO A 977 32.47 -66.87 0.64
C PRO A 977 31.80 -66.55 1.98
N VAL A 978 30.91 -65.56 2.01
CA VAL A 978 30.14 -65.13 3.17
C VAL A 978 28.66 -65.02 2.80
N THR A 979 27.80 -65.78 3.48
CA THR A 979 26.34 -65.74 3.24
C THR A 979 25.57 -65.55 4.54
N GLY A 980 24.44 -64.84 4.51
CA GLY A 980 23.55 -64.67 5.66
C GLY A 980 22.47 -63.61 5.48
N ARG A 981 21.68 -63.33 6.52
CA ARG A 981 20.64 -62.30 6.50
C ARG A 981 21.14 -61.02 7.18
N ILE A 982 20.94 -59.87 6.54
CA ILE A 982 21.41 -58.56 7.05
C ILE A 982 20.53 -57.99 8.16
N ASP A 983 19.31 -58.52 8.35
CA ASP A 983 18.42 -58.19 9.47
C ASP A 983 18.57 -59.16 10.66
N ASP A 984 19.54 -60.07 10.55
CA ASP A 984 20.07 -61.03 11.53
C ASP A 984 20.80 -60.43 12.75
N PRO A 985 20.28 -60.31 14.00
CA PRO A 985 21.06 -59.80 15.13
C PRO A 985 22.29 -60.67 15.50
N GLU A 986 22.26 -61.97 15.19
CA GLU A 986 23.34 -62.93 15.46
C GLU A 986 24.36 -63.04 14.30
N PHE A 987 24.08 -62.41 13.15
CA PHE A 987 24.92 -62.49 11.96
C PHE A 987 26.28 -61.80 12.19
N SER A 988 27.37 -62.59 12.14
CA SER A 988 28.75 -62.11 12.29
C SER A 988 29.66 -62.68 11.19
N VAL A 989 30.15 -61.79 10.32
CA VAL A 989 31.08 -62.14 9.23
C VAL A 989 32.34 -62.85 9.76
N TRP A 990 32.82 -62.41 10.92
CA TRP A 990 34.05 -62.94 11.53
C TRP A 990 33.94 -64.41 11.96
N LYS A 991 32.78 -64.84 12.51
CA LYS A 991 32.54 -66.24 12.88
C LYS A 991 32.56 -67.17 11.65
N ILE A 992 32.17 -66.67 10.47
CA ILE A 992 32.13 -67.42 9.20
C ILE A 992 33.53 -67.52 8.61
N VAL A 993 34.29 -66.42 8.57
CA VAL A 993 35.67 -66.39 8.06
C VAL A 993 36.60 -67.29 8.87
N LEU A 994 36.49 -67.27 10.21
CA LEU A 994 37.33 -68.08 11.10
C LEU A 994 37.11 -69.59 10.88
N LYS A 995 35.87 -69.99 10.54
CA LYS A 995 35.52 -71.37 10.18
C LYS A 995 36.13 -71.81 8.84
N ILE A 996 36.24 -70.90 7.87
CA ILE A 996 36.83 -71.17 6.55
C ILE A 996 38.36 -71.27 6.64
N VAL A 997 39.01 -70.35 7.36
CA VAL A 997 40.49 -70.33 7.53
C VAL A 997 40.99 -71.55 8.30
N VAL A 998 40.29 -71.98 9.36
CA VAL A 998 40.65 -73.20 10.12
C VAL A 998 40.53 -74.46 9.25
N ASN A 999 39.52 -74.53 8.40
CA ASN A 999 39.32 -75.68 7.49
C ASN A 999 40.36 -75.73 6.36
N LEU A 1000 40.88 -74.57 5.92
CA LEU A 1000 41.94 -74.49 4.91
C LEU A 1000 43.31 -74.97 5.43
N LEU A 1001 43.54 -74.89 6.74
CA LEU A 1001 44.81 -75.27 7.40
C LEU A 1001 44.99 -76.77 7.70
N VAL A 1002 44.02 -77.64 7.36
CA VAL A 1002 44.07 -79.08 7.70
C VAL A 1002 44.69 -79.98 6.60
N LYS A 1003 45.24 -79.43 5.51
CA LYS A 1003 45.99 -80.22 4.51
C LYS A 1003 47.20 -79.48 3.96
N ALA A 1004 48.33 -79.61 4.66
CA ALA A 1004 49.69 -79.77 4.11
C ALA A 1004 50.71 -79.36 5.18
N ALA A 1005 51.67 -80.25 5.46
CA ALA A 1005 52.89 -79.90 6.16
C ALA A 1005 54.03 -80.83 5.69
N THR A 1006 55.13 -80.25 5.20
CA THR A 1006 56.52 -80.59 5.54
C THR A 1006 57.49 -79.53 4.96
N SER A 1007 58.19 -78.83 5.88
CA SER A 1007 59.39 -77.95 5.85
C SER A 1007 60.47 -78.28 4.77
N PRO A 1008 61.49 -77.45 4.37
CA PRO A 1008 62.39 -76.64 5.24
C PRO A 1008 63.08 -75.34 4.67
N PHE A 1009 63.83 -74.64 5.53
CA PHE A 1009 64.61 -73.39 5.32
C PHE A 1009 66.00 -73.57 4.62
N ALA A 1010 66.58 -72.47 4.07
CA ALA A 1010 68.04 -72.25 3.88
C ALA A 1010 68.40 -70.74 3.71
N LEU A 1011 69.70 -70.41 3.83
CA LEU A 1011 70.34 -69.18 4.36
C LEU A 1011 71.25 -68.42 3.35
N LEU A 1012 71.52 -67.11 3.64
CA LEU A 1012 72.73 -66.26 3.41
C LEU A 1012 73.13 -65.66 2.03
N GLY A 1013 73.73 -64.45 2.09
CA GLY A 1013 74.79 -63.99 1.17
C GLY A 1013 74.85 -62.48 0.89
N ALA A 1014 75.80 -61.77 1.52
CA ALA A 1014 76.07 -60.33 1.35
C ALA A 1014 76.93 -60.02 0.12
N LEU A 1015 76.74 -58.85 -0.53
CA LEU A 1015 77.71 -58.16 -1.42
C LEU A 1015 77.15 -56.76 -1.81
N PHE A 1016 78.05 -55.85 -2.17
CA PHE A 1016 77.87 -54.46 -2.68
C PHE A 1016 78.09 -53.32 -1.66
N GLY A 1017 79.28 -52.73 -1.76
CA GLY A 1017 79.65 -51.48 -1.10
C GLY A 1017 79.49 -50.25 -2.01
N GLY A 1018 79.41 -49.08 -1.37
CA GLY A 1018 79.78 -47.77 -1.90
C GLY A 1018 78.68 -46.91 -2.54
N GLY A 1019 78.20 -45.89 -1.83
CA GLY A 1019 77.44 -44.78 -2.42
C GLY A 1019 76.62 -43.94 -1.41
N GLU A 1020 77.29 -43.22 -0.49
CA GLU A 1020 76.67 -42.56 0.67
C GLU A 1020 75.91 -41.23 0.42
N GLU A 1021 75.66 -40.80 -0.83
CA GLU A 1021 75.02 -39.49 -1.12
C GLU A 1021 73.62 -39.55 -1.75
N LEU A 1022 73.05 -40.74 -1.98
CA LEU A 1022 71.68 -40.92 -2.50
C LEU A 1022 70.73 -41.63 -1.52
N ALA A 1023 71.15 -41.82 -0.27
CA ALA A 1023 70.47 -42.69 0.70
C ALA A 1023 69.41 -41.99 1.58
N TYR A 1024 69.24 -40.67 1.50
CA TYR A 1024 68.28 -39.94 2.34
C TYR A 1024 67.83 -38.60 1.72
N LEU A 1025 66.72 -38.05 2.24
CA LEU A 1025 66.17 -36.73 1.92
C LEU A 1025 65.70 -36.01 3.19
N GLU A 1026 66.20 -34.82 3.47
CA GLU A 1026 65.90 -34.06 4.69
C GLU A 1026 64.66 -33.16 4.54
N PHE A 1027 63.96 -32.93 5.64
CA PHE A 1027 62.77 -32.08 5.74
C PHE A 1027 62.94 -31.03 6.83
N ASP A 1028 62.22 -29.92 6.69
CA ASP A 1028 62.08 -28.95 7.77
C ASP A 1028 61.01 -29.40 8.78
N PRO A 1029 61.13 -29.00 10.07
CA PRO A 1029 60.22 -29.46 11.11
C PRO A 1029 58.75 -29.15 10.82
N GLY A 1030 57.86 -30.13 10.99
CA GLY A 1030 56.42 -30.04 10.76
C GLY A 1030 55.98 -30.07 9.29
N LEU A 1031 56.91 -30.07 8.34
CA LEU A 1031 56.61 -30.15 6.90
C LEU A 1031 56.79 -31.56 6.36
N PHE A 1032 55.93 -31.95 5.42
CA PHE A 1032 55.96 -33.23 4.71
C PHE A 1032 56.21 -33.10 3.19
N VAL A 1033 56.34 -31.87 2.70
CA VAL A 1033 56.68 -31.58 1.30
C VAL A 1033 58.20 -31.47 1.17
N PRO A 1034 58.85 -32.17 0.21
CA PRO A 1034 60.27 -32.02 -0.04
C PRO A 1034 60.67 -30.57 -0.32
N PRO A 1035 61.80 -30.07 0.21
CA PRO A 1035 62.34 -28.76 -0.13
C PRO A 1035 62.58 -28.62 -1.64
N VAL A 1036 62.27 -27.45 -2.22
CA VAL A 1036 62.44 -27.19 -3.67
C VAL A 1036 63.90 -27.33 -4.12
N THR A 1037 64.84 -27.13 -3.20
CA THR A 1037 66.30 -27.27 -3.40
C THR A 1037 66.76 -28.69 -3.71
N ASP A 1038 65.97 -29.73 -3.39
CA ASP A 1038 66.36 -31.14 -3.54
C ASP A 1038 65.64 -31.89 -4.69
N ALA A 1039 64.89 -31.18 -5.55
CA ALA A 1039 64.18 -31.76 -6.69
C ALA A 1039 65.11 -32.54 -7.66
N GLY A 1040 66.39 -32.14 -7.77
CA GLY A 1040 67.40 -32.83 -8.58
C GLY A 1040 67.77 -34.22 -8.06
N LYS A 1041 67.73 -34.45 -6.73
CA LYS A 1041 68.02 -35.77 -6.13
C LYS A 1041 66.95 -36.79 -6.47
N ILE A 1042 65.68 -36.39 -6.41
CA ILE A 1042 64.53 -37.25 -6.77
C ILE A 1042 64.59 -37.62 -8.25
N ALA A 1043 64.92 -36.66 -9.13
CA ALA A 1043 65.08 -36.93 -10.56
C ALA A 1043 66.22 -37.92 -10.88
N ASN A 1044 67.35 -37.83 -10.16
CA ASN A 1044 68.47 -38.76 -10.29
C ASN A 1044 68.12 -40.17 -9.77
N LEU A 1045 67.39 -40.27 -8.66
CA LEU A 1045 66.92 -41.53 -8.10
C LEU A 1045 65.94 -42.23 -9.07
N ALA A 1046 65.00 -41.48 -9.66
CA ALA A 1046 64.10 -41.99 -10.69
C ALA A 1046 64.85 -42.47 -11.95
N LYS A 1047 65.90 -41.75 -12.37
CA LYS A 1047 66.76 -42.17 -13.50
C LYS A 1047 67.52 -43.47 -13.20
N ALA A 1048 68.11 -43.60 -12.01
CA ALA A 1048 68.84 -44.80 -11.59
C ALA A 1048 67.93 -46.05 -11.52
N LEU A 1049 66.70 -45.89 -11.03
CA LEU A 1049 65.70 -46.96 -10.99
C LEU A 1049 65.23 -47.36 -12.39
N ASN A 1050 65.10 -46.41 -13.33
CA ASN A 1050 64.74 -46.69 -14.72
C ASN A 1050 65.85 -47.48 -15.46
N GLU A 1051 67.12 -47.10 -15.28
CA GLU A 1051 68.26 -47.77 -15.95
C GLU A 1051 68.55 -49.18 -15.40
N ARG A 1052 68.02 -49.52 -14.21
CA ARG A 1052 68.25 -50.82 -13.55
C ARG A 1052 66.92 -51.46 -13.13
N PRO A 1053 66.24 -52.20 -14.02
CA PRO A 1053 64.89 -52.75 -13.78
C PRO A 1053 64.77 -53.71 -12.60
N ALA A 1054 65.86 -54.35 -12.18
CA ALA A 1054 65.85 -55.33 -11.09
C ALA A 1054 65.83 -54.71 -9.68
N LEU A 1055 66.11 -53.41 -9.54
CA LEU A 1055 66.22 -52.77 -8.23
C LEU A 1055 64.84 -52.46 -7.64
N ILE A 1056 64.66 -52.78 -6.36
CA ILE A 1056 63.47 -52.42 -5.57
C ILE A 1056 63.85 -51.31 -4.58
N LEU A 1057 63.05 -50.24 -4.52
CA LEU A 1057 63.24 -49.13 -3.59
C LEU A 1057 62.31 -49.27 -2.38
N GLU A 1058 62.86 -49.38 -1.19
CA GLU A 1058 62.16 -49.23 0.09
C GLU A 1058 62.36 -47.79 0.61
N ILE A 1059 61.27 -47.14 1.03
CA ILE A 1059 61.25 -45.75 1.55
C ILE A 1059 60.77 -45.77 3.00
N GLU A 1060 61.59 -45.24 3.92
CA GLU A 1060 61.31 -45.14 5.35
C GLU A 1060 61.28 -43.66 5.76
N GLY A 1061 60.20 -43.20 6.40
CA GLY A 1061 60.08 -41.81 6.87
C GLY A 1061 60.38 -41.67 8.34
N HIS A 1062 61.02 -40.56 8.74
CA HIS A 1062 61.38 -40.27 10.13
C HIS A 1062 61.00 -38.85 10.57
N VAL A 1063 60.98 -38.63 11.88
CA VAL A 1063 60.64 -37.36 12.55
C VAL A 1063 61.60 -37.08 13.71
N ASP A 1064 61.81 -35.79 13.99
CA ASP A 1064 62.48 -35.28 15.19
C ASP A 1064 61.42 -35.14 16.32
N PRO A 1065 61.46 -35.98 17.38
CA PRO A 1065 60.41 -36.03 18.39
C PRO A 1065 60.17 -34.72 19.16
N GLU A 1066 61.13 -33.80 19.18
CA GLU A 1066 60.98 -32.51 19.86
C GLU A 1066 60.63 -31.39 18.86
N LYS A 1067 61.42 -31.25 17.79
CA LYS A 1067 61.24 -30.13 16.84
C LYS A 1067 59.99 -30.30 15.99
N ASP A 1068 59.68 -31.51 15.53
CA ASP A 1068 58.45 -31.77 14.76
C ASP A 1068 57.20 -31.60 15.66
N LYS A 1069 57.30 -31.98 16.95
CA LYS A 1069 56.19 -31.85 17.91
C LYS A 1069 55.85 -30.40 18.22
N GLU A 1070 56.84 -29.54 18.40
CA GLU A 1070 56.63 -28.11 18.61
C GLU A 1070 56.10 -27.42 17.33
N ALA A 1071 56.64 -27.78 16.15
CA ALA A 1071 56.16 -27.26 14.87
C ALA A 1071 54.68 -27.60 14.60
N LEU A 1072 54.27 -28.84 14.87
CA LEU A 1072 52.87 -29.28 14.76
C LEU A 1072 51.95 -28.57 15.76
N ARG A 1073 52.43 -28.30 16.98
CA ARG A 1073 51.68 -27.55 18.01
C ARG A 1073 51.40 -26.12 17.57
N GLN A 1074 52.40 -25.43 17.01
CA GLN A 1074 52.23 -24.08 16.47
C GLN A 1074 51.30 -24.05 15.25
N LEU A 1075 51.40 -25.04 14.36
CA LEU A 1075 50.52 -25.16 13.20
C LEU A 1075 49.05 -25.36 13.61
N ALA A 1076 48.80 -26.27 14.56
CA ALA A 1076 47.47 -26.53 15.10
C ALA A 1076 46.89 -25.29 15.80
N PHE A 1077 47.71 -24.54 16.54
CA PHE A 1077 47.32 -23.27 17.13
C PHE A 1077 46.89 -22.24 16.06
N ARG A 1078 47.72 -22.01 15.04
CA ARG A 1078 47.40 -21.06 13.95
C ARG A 1078 46.11 -21.42 13.22
N ARG A 1079 45.88 -22.71 12.94
CA ARG A 1079 44.64 -23.21 12.32
C ARG A 1079 43.40 -22.89 13.16
N LYS A 1080 43.45 -23.00 14.49
CA LYS A 1080 42.34 -22.64 15.39
C LYS A 1080 41.96 -21.16 15.30
N VAL A 1081 42.96 -20.27 15.16
CA VAL A 1081 42.73 -18.83 14.98
C VAL A 1081 42.19 -18.54 13.58
N ALA A 1082 42.78 -19.14 12.55
CA ALA A 1082 42.33 -19.01 11.16
C ALA A 1082 40.88 -19.48 10.95
N ALA A 1083 40.46 -20.54 11.62
CA ALA A 1083 39.08 -21.04 11.59
C ALA A 1083 38.04 -19.99 12.04
N GLN A 1084 38.38 -19.12 12.99
CA GLN A 1084 37.48 -18.03 13.41
C GLN A 1084 37.31 -16.97 12.33
N LYS A 1085 38.39 -16.65 11.61
CA LYS A 1085 38.35 -15.74 10.47
C LYS A 1085 37.50 -16.33 9.33
N VAL A 1086 37.64 -17.63 9.05
CA VAL A 1086 36.80 -18.34 8.08
C VAL A 1086 35.32 -18.29 8.47
N LYS A 1087 34.99 -18.53 9.74
CA LYS A 1087 33.61 -18.41 10.25
C LYS A 1087 33.04 -17.00 10.09
N ASP A 1088 33.83 -15.95 10.36
CA ASP A 1088 33.41 -14.55 10.21
C ASP A 1088 33.24 -14.16 8.73
N ILE A 1089 34.17 -14.57 7.85
CA ILE A 1089 34.07 -14.36 6.39
C ILE A 1089 32.83 -15.08 5.81
N ALA A 1090 32.60 -16.33 6.21
CA ALA A 1090 31.45 -17.12 5.79
C ALA A 1090 30.12 -16.52 6.23
N ARG A 1091 30.05 -15.98 7.47
CA ARG A 1091 28.85 -15.26 7.97
C ARG A 1091 28.54 -14.00 7.17
N ARG A 1092 29.55 -13.35 6.59
CA ARG A 1092 29.38 -12.16 5.74
C ARG A 1092 29.11 -12.48 4.27
N GLY A 1093 28.97 -13.76 3.93
CA GLY A 1093 28.63 -14.22 2.58
C GLY A 1093 29.77 -14.06 1.56
N ALA A 1094 31.02 -13.85 2.01
CA ALA A 1094 32.19 -13.89 1.15
C ALA A 1094 32.75 -15.31 1.10
N GLY A 1095 33.19 -15.78 -0.07
CA GLY A 1095 33.80 -17.11 -0.22
C GLY A 1095 35.02 -17.25 0.66
N ALA A 1096 34.93 -18.07 1.70
CA ALA A 1096 36.04 -18.28 2.62
C ALA A 1096 37.07 -19.25 2.00
N PRO A 1097 38.36 -18.89 1.93
CA PRO A 1097 39.40 -19.80 1.45
C PRO A 1097 39.60 -20.97 2.41
N ALA A 1098 40.21 -22.05 1.91
CA ALA A 1098 40.65 -23.18 2.75
C ALA A 1098 41.45 -22.67 3.95
N ILE A 1099 41.24 -23.26 5.14
CA ILE A 1099 41.82 -22.80 6.42
C ILE A 1099 43.34 -22.55 6.32
N ASP A 1100 44.05 -23.38 5.56
CA ASP A 1100 45.51 -23.30 5.37
C ASP A 1100 45.97 -22.11 4.53
N ASN A 1101 45.07 -21.53 3.73
CA ASN A 1101 45.33 -20.38 2.86
C ASN A 1101 44.81 -19.05 3.45
N VAL A 1102 44.31 -19.07 4.70
CA VAL A 1102 43.76 -17.89 5.37
C VAL A 1102 44.88 -17.04 5.93
N ARG A 1103 45.08 -15.85 5.34
CA ARG A 1103 46.00 -14.85 5.87
C ARG A 1103 45.33 -14.00 6.95
N ILE A 1104 45.92 -13.95 8.15
CA ILE A 1104 45.46 -13.09 9.24
C ILE A 1104 46.35 -11.85 9.27
N GLU A 1105 45.76 -10.68 9.01
CA GLU A 1105 46.48 -9.41 9.10
C GLU A 1105 46.80 -9.08 10.56
N PRO A 1106 47.92 -8.39 10.87
CA PRO A 1106 48.29 -8.07 12.24
C PRO A 1106 47.21 -7.31 13.03
N SER A 1107 46.42 -6.46 12.37
CA SER A 1107 45.30 -5.71 12.96
C SER A 1107 44.11 -6.58 13.37
N ASP A 1108 43.90 -7.70 12.66
CA ASP A 1108 42.79 -8.63 12.85
C ASP A 1108 43.11 -9.73 13.88
N TYR A 1109 44.41 -9.97 14.12
CA TYR A 1109 44.89 -11.09 14.93
C TYR A 1109 44.33 -11.11 16.37
N PRO A 1110 44.29 -10.00 17.13
CA PRO A 1110 43.75 -10.01 18.50
C PRO A 1110 42.27 -10.42 18.56
N LYS A 1111 41.47 -10.01 17.55
CA LYS A 1111 40.04 -10.33 17.47
C LYS A 1111 39.82 -11.83 17.30
N TYR A 1112 40.47 -12.44 16.32
CA TYR A 1112 40.30 -13.86 16.03
C TYR A 1112 40.93 -14.76 17.09
N LEU A 1113 42.04 -14.31 17.72
CA LEU A 1113 42.63 -14.99 18.86
C LEU A 1113 41.66 -15.03 20.05
N ALA A 1114 41.00 -13.91 20.38
CA ALA A 1114 40.02 -13.85 21.46
C ALA A 1114 38.81 -14.77 21.22
N LEU A 1115 38.33 -14.86 19.97
CA LEU A 1115 37.26 -15.79 19.58
C LEU A 1115 37.70 -17.25 19.72
N ALA A 1116 38.92 -17.59 19.26
CA ALA A 1116 39.47 -18.94 19.37
C ALA A 1116 39.70 -19.33 20.83
N TYR A 1117 40.16 -18.40 21.67
CA TYR A 1117 40.28 -18.58 23.12
C TYR A 1117 38.92 -18.80 23.78
N LYS A 1118 37.89 -18.05 23.40
CA LYS A 1118 36.52 -18.22 23.93
C LYS A 1118 35.93 -19.58 23.57
N GLU A 1119 36.20 -20.11 22.37
CA GLU A 1119 35.69 -21.42 21.91
C GLU A 1119 36.50 -22.61 22.47
N GLY A 1120 37.77 -22.42 22.82
CA GLY A 1120 38.63 -23.49 23.34
C GLY A 1120 38.09 -24.20 24.59
N LYS A 1121 38.15 -25.54 24.61
CA LYS A 1121 37.69 -26.39 25.72
C LYS A 1121 38.84 -26.69 26.70
N PHE A 1122 39.28 -25.70 27.46
CA PHE A 1122 40.29 -25.84 28.53
C PHE A 1122 39.93 -24.94 29.73
N PRO A 1123 40.46 -25.20 30.94
CA PRO A 1123 40.17 -24.40 32.11
C PRO A 1123 40.61 -22.94 31.90
N LYS A 1124 39.67 -21.99 32.04
CA LYS A 1124 39.93 -20.55 31.87
C LYS A 1124 39.89 -19.86 33.23
N PRO A 1125 40.83 -18.95 33.55
CA PRO A 1125 40.78 -18.18 34.78
C PRO A 1125 39.48 -17.39 34.82
N ARG A 1126 38.71 -17.56 35.90
CA ARG A 1126 37.45 -16.87 36.14
C ARG A 1126 37.68 -15.68 37.06
N ASN A 1127 36.92 -14.60 36.84
CA ASN A 1127 36.86 -13.49 37.79
C ASN A 1127 35.99 -13.89 39.01
N ILE A 1128 35.98 -13.01 40.02
CA ILE A 1128 35.19 -13.14 41.25
C ILE A 1128 33.66 -13.30 41.04
N LEU A 1129 33.14 -13.07 39.82
CA LEU A 1129 31.74 -13.31 39.42
C LEU A 1129 31.54 -14.60 38.61
N GLY A 1130 32.55 -15.47 38.49
CA GLY A 1130 32.45 -16.75 37.77
C GLY A 1130 32.51 -16.65 36.24
N MET A 1131 32.76 -15.45 35.67
CA MET A 1131 32.94 -15.24 34.23
C MET A 1131 34.41 -15.40 33.82
N ALA A 1132 34.68 -15.97 32.64
CA ALA A 1132 36.05 -16.09 32.13
C ALA A 1132 36.69 -14.71 31.89
N ARG A 1133 37.88 -14.46 32.45
CA ARG A 1133 38.64 -13.21 32.30
C ARG A 1133 39.19 -13.08 30.87
N THR A 1134 39.04 -11.91 30.23
CA THR A 1134 39.75 -11.58 28.97
C THR A 1134 41.21 -11.29 29.28
N LEU A 1135 42.12 -12.10 28.74
CA LEU A 1135 43.56 -12.01 29.00
C LEU A 1135 44.27 -11.23 27.89
N PRO A 1136 45.46 -10.64 28.16
CA PRO A 1136 46.33 -10.08 27.13
C PRO A 1136 46.71 -11.12 26.05
N VAL A 1137 47.00 -10.66 24.83
CA VAL A 1137 47.37 -11.52 23.67
C VAL A 1137 48.42 -12.58 24.01
N PRO A 1138 49.57 -12.25 24.66
CA PRO A 1138 50.59 -13.25 24.96
C PRO A 1138 50.13 -14.36 25.94
N GLU A 1139 49.21 -14.03 26.85
CA GLU A 1139 48.67 -15.00 27.81
C GLU A 1139 47.65 -15.95 27.15
N MET A 1140 46.83 -15.43 26.24
CA MET A 1140 45.92 -16.26 25.43
C MET A 1140 46.70 -17.24 24.55
N GLU A 1141 47.77 -16.77 23.90
CA GLU A 1141 48.67 -17.62 23.10
C GLU A 1141 49.31 -18.71 23.95
N LYS A 1142 49.89 -18.34 25.09
CA LYS A 1142 50.55 -19.28 26.00
C LYS A 1142 49.58 -20.36 26.49
N LEU A 1143 48.37 -19.98 26.91
CA LEU A 1143 47.36 -20.94 27.38
C LEU A 1143 46.88 -21.87 26.26
N MET A 1144 46.64 -21.34 25.06
CA MET A 1144 46.20 -22.14 23.92
C MET A 1144 47.30 -23.08 23.40
N LEU A 1145 48.56 -22.66 23.38
CA LEU A 1145 49.70 -23.49 23.00
C LEU A 1145 49.93 -24.60 24.04
N THR A 1146 49.92 -24.28 25.33
CA THR A 1146 50.13 -25.25 26.42
C THR A 1146 49.08 -26.36 26.42
N HIS A 1147 47.83 -26.04 26.04
CA HIS A 1147 46.74 -27.02 25.97
C HIS A 1147 46.54 -27.64 24.57
N THR A 1148 47.44 -27.37 23.62
CA THR A 1148 47.43 -28.04 22.32
C THR A 1148 48.31 -29.29 22.39
N GLN A 1149 47.67 -30.44 22.48
CA GLN A 1149 48.34 -31.75 22.52
C GLN A 1149 48.70 -32.19 21.09
N VAL A 1150 49.93 -32.67 20.92
CA VAL A 1150 50.42 -33.38 19.74
C VAL A 1150 50.83 -34.76 20.25
N THR A 1151 50.24 -35.80 19.69
CA THR A 1151 50.41 -37.19 20.07
C THR A 1151 51.52 -37.85 19.25
N ASP A 1152 52.00 -39.01 19.69
CA ASP A 1152 52.99 -39.77 18.94
C ASP A 1152 52.40 -40.34 17.64
N ASP A 1153 51.07 -40.48 17.56
CA ASP A 1153 50.35 -40.81 16.32
C ASP A 1153 50.45 -39.69 15.29
N ASP A 1154 50.36 -38.41 15.71
CA ASP A 1154 50.53 -37.26 14.81
C ASP A 1154 51.95 -37.23 14.21
N LEU A 1155 52.93 -37.67 15.00
CA LEU A 1155 54.32 -37.81 14.58
C LEU A 1155 54.52 -39.01 13.62
N ARG A 1156 53.88 -40.16 13.88
CA ARG A 1156 53.89 -41.29 12.92
C ARG A 1156 53.22 -40.91 11.61
N GLN A 1157 52.14 -40.14 11.66
CA GLN A 1157 51.46 -39.65 10.47
C GLN A 1157 52.36 -38.71 9.68
N LEU A 1158 53.08 -37.80 10.34
CA LEU A 1158 54.05 -36.92 9.67
C LEU A 1158 55.17 -37.71 8.99
N ALA A 1159 55.70 -38.75 9.64
CA ALA A 1159 56.71 -39.65 9.08
C ALA A 1159 56.19 -40.38 7.82
N ALA A 1160 54.98 -40.94 7.90
CA ALA A 1160 54.33 -41.63 6.78
C ALA A 1160 54.05 -40.67 5.60
N LEU A 1161 53.57 -39.45 5.89
CA LEU A 1161 53.31 -38.42 4.86
C LEU A 1161 54.60 -37.99 4.14
N ARG A 1162 55.73 -37.92 4.84
CA ARG A 1162 57.04 -37.64 4.23
C ARG A 1162 57.45 -38.75 3.27
N ALA A 1163 57.38 -40.01 3.71
CA ALA A 1163 57.72 -41.16 2.87
C ALA A 1163 56.81 -41.26 1.63
N SER A 1164 55.51 -41.06 1.83
CA SER A 1164 54.52 -41.04 0.74
C SER A 1164 54.75 -39.88 -0.22
N GLY A 1165 55.02 -38.67 0.28
CA GLY A 1165 55.27 -37.50 -0.57
C GLY A 1165 56.49 -37.66 -1.48
N VAL A 1166 57.51 -38.40 -1.02
CA VAL A 1166 58.67 -38.77 -1.84
C VAL A 1166 58.32 -39.83 -2.88
N LYS A 1167 57.58 -40.88 -2.49
CA LYS A 1167 57.06 -41.91 -3.41
C LYS A 1167 56.24 -41.26 -4.54
N ASP A 1168 55.30 -40.40 -4.20
CA ASP A 1168 54.43 -39.72 -5.17
C ASP A 1168 55.25 -38.91 -6.18
N ARG A 1169 56.25 -38.16 -5.71
CA ARG A 1169 57.15 -37.39 -6.58
C ARG A 1169 58.02 -38.27 -7.49
N LEU A 1170 58.43 -39.45 -7.03
CA LEU A 1170 59.14 -40.44 -7.86
C LEU A 1170 58.23 -41.00 -8.96
N LEU A 1171 56.99 -41.36 -8.61
CA LEU A 1171 56.03 -41.94 -9.57
C LEU A 1171 55.54 -40.90 -10.59
N LEU A 1172 55.40 -39.63 -10.19
CA LEU A 1172 55.09 -38.51 -11.08
C LEU A 1172 56.13 -38.31 -12.20
N SER A 1173 57.34 -38.87 -12.08
CA SER A 1173 58.35 -38.81 -13.15
C SER A 1173 58.00 -39.68 -14.37
N GLY A 1174 57.09 -40.65 -14.23
CA GLY A 1174 56.69 -41.59 -15.27
C GLY A 1174 57.76 -42.60 -15.70
N LYS A 1175 58.91 -42.66 -15.01
CA LYS A 1175 60.06 -43.50 -15.37
C LYS A 1175 60.27 -44.71 -14.44
N VAL A 1176 59.43 -44.89 -13.43
CA VAL A 1176 59.57 -45.93 -12.40
C VAL A 1176 58.22 -46.61 -12.20
N GLU A 1177 58.17 -47.93 -12.34
CA GLU A 1177 56.95 -48.71 -12.13
C GLU A 1177 56.53 -48.73 -10.65
N PRO A 1178 55.23 -48.53 -10.32
CA PRO A 1178 54.73 -48.51 -8.94
C PRO A 1178 55.04 -49.77 -8.12
N GLU A 1179 55.13 -50.92 -8.78
CA GLU A 1179 55.43 -52.23 -8.18
C GLU A 1179 56.83 -52.29 -7.55
N ARG A 1180 57.74 -51.39 -7.96
CA ARG A 1180 59.15 -51.39 -7.54
C ARG A 1180 59.45 -50.46 -6.36
N VAL A 1181 58.44 -49.77 -5.83
CA VAL A 1181 58.59 -48.80 -4.73
C VAL A 1181 57.67 -49.18 -3.56
N PHE A 1182 58.28 -49.49 -2.41
CA PHE A 1182 57.60 -49.94 -1.20
C PHE A 1182 57.75 -48.91 -0.09
N LEU A 1183 56.65 -48.59 0.59
CA LEU A 1183 56.68 -47.85 1.84
C LEU A 1183 56.92 -48.83 2.99
N VAL A 1184 57.90 -48.53 3.83
CA VAL A 1184 58.24 -49.35 4.99
C VAL A 1184 58.04 -48.54 6.26
N GLU A 1185 57.36 -49.15 7.23
CA GLU A 1185 57.17 -48.56 8.55
C GLU A 1185 58.53 -48.56 9.31
N PRO A 1186 59.01 -47.41 9.80
CA PRO A 1186 60.29 -47.32 10.49
C PRO A 1186 60.21 -48.00 11.87
N LYS A 1187 61.30 -48.63 12.30
CA LYS A 1187 61.39 -49.27 13.64
C LYS A 1187 61.25 -48.29 14.81
N ALA A 1188 61.63 -47.03 14.60
CA ALA A 1188 61.50 -45.95 15.55
C ALA A 1188 61.15 -44.65 14.82
N LEU A 1189 60.40 -43.77 15.49
CA LEU A 1189 60.02 -42.46 14.96
C LEU A 1189 61.24 -41.60 14.59
N ALA A 1190 62.27 -41.62 15.43
CA ALA A 1190 63.55 -40.98 15.17
C ALA A 1190 64.51 -41.96 14.46
N PRO A 1191 65.33 -41.50 13.51
CA PRO A 1191 66.35 -42.33 12.89
C PRO A 1191 67.59 -42.44 13.81
N GLU A 1192 68.53 -43.33 13.48
CA GLU A 1192 69.84 -43.31 14.13
C GLU A 1192 70.55 -41.98 13.83
N ARG A 1193 70.99 -41.30 14.91
CA ARG A 1193 71.67 -40.00 14.82
C ARG A 1193 72.97 -40.12 14.04
N LYS A 1194 73.12 -39.29 13.01
CA LYS A 1194 74.36 -39.11 12.24
C LYS A 1194 74.78 -37.64 12.35
N GLU A 1195 76.05 -37.36 12.67
CA GLU A 1195 76.55 -36.03 13.09
C GLU A 1195 76.37 -34.86 12.08
N LYS A 1196 75.82 -35.11 10.89
CA LYS A 1196 75.60 -34.10 9.85
C LYS A 1196 74.21 -34.12 9.20
N LEU A 1197 73.25 -34.87 9.76
CA LEU A 1197 71.90 -35.04 9.18
C LEU A 1197 70.80 -34.64 10.17
N LYS A 1198 69.72 -34.05 9.66
CA LYS A 1198 68.47 -33.82 10.38
C LYS A 1198 67.79 -35.16 10.68
N ASP A 1199 67.19 -35.26 11.86
CA ASP A 1199 66.36 -36.42 12.25
C ASP A 1199 65.01 -36.42 11.49
N SER A 1200 64.52 -35.23 11.10
CA SER A 1200 63.41 -35.05 10.17
C SER A 1200 63.85 -35.39 8.74
N ARG A 1201 63.93 -36.67 8.39
CA ARG A 1201 64.36 -37.14 7.05
C ARG A 1201 63.61 -38.39 6.57
N VAL A 1202 63.76 -38.70 5.28
CA VAL A 1202 63.35 -39.96 4.66
C VAL A 1202 64.60 -40.71 4.24
N ASP A 1203 64.70 -41.99 4.61
CA ASP A 1203 65.82 -42.86 4.26
C ASP A 1203 65.40 -43.84 3.12
N PHE A 1204 66.32 -44.10 2.20
CA PHE A 1204 66.13 -44.99 1.05
C PHE A 1204 66.95 -46.27 1.21
N ARG A 1205 66.34 -47.41 0.92
CA ARG A 1205 67.03 -48.70 0.86
C ARG A 1205 66.76 -49.36 -0.48
N ILE A 1206 67.82 -49.77 -1.17
CA ILE A 1206 67.72 -50.49 -2.43
C ILE A 1206 67.95 -51.98 -2.17
N ARG A 1207 67.11 -52.83 -2.74
CA ARG A 1207 67.27 -54.29 -2.73
C ARG A 1207 67.45 -54.86 -4.12
#